data_AF-A0AAU1TRK8-F1
#
_entry.id   AF-A0AAU1TRK8-F1
#
_cell.length_a   1.000
_cell.length_b   1.000
_cell.length_c   1.000
_cell.angle_alpha   90.00
_cell.angle_beta   90.00
_cell.angle_gamma   90.00
#
_symmetry.space_group_name_H-M   'P 1'
#
loop_
_entity.id
_entity.type
_entity.pdbx_description
1 polymer ?
#
loop_
_entity_poly.entity_id
_entity_poly.type
_entity_poly.pdbx_seq_one_letter_code
_entity_poly.pdbx_strand_id
1 'polypeptide(L)'
;MIGTAALLGAALLGAPAQQAKAATPGSGVLDDGHKSVTWQSPVYAAGTVGDPGKCPAAADDPDNKVCDRFDLKVSVPDGYWDDNPEGGVPVSIEWAKQPTDDFDMYVFDDAGKQVAASAGTADPEATVIPKADGTYHVVVVPYDVHDNSFVGKAYLPETTDAGDLTSFTGKDGSYTIGAGALKARADFLTGGQLRLQADPSGTFSDPAGSQIVRKQPALDKHTSSFDAGAYYGIRSAGAVLRVYKKPLRFGLYKADNRTRIWQEDKPLRWSTGGMRQSLERGKDEQFFGGGEQNGSFSHRDKTVYVANNTNWNEGGYNNSQPFYLSSAGYGVYRNTFAPGVYDFGPSVHAGQQERRLDAYYFLGDAKKVIGGYTSLVGKPFMPPVYGLEPGDADCYLHNANQGERHTLDALKVADGYVDNQLPLGWMLVNDGYGCGYENLAETSKGLQDRGAEMGLWTQDGIDKLADQVKAGQRVAKLDVAWVGNGYGMSLDACDKAKAGIEDNSDARGFVWMPVSWAGAQRCGVLWSGDQKLSWDFVRWQIPTYAGATMSGIAYNTGDVGSIYSHDAKMYARDLQAKTFLPAIMTMDGWARDMTTGQKINQQPWVDGEPYTSINRKYLQLRERLLPYLYTLSAEAAKTGVGGVRPLYLEYPDDPQTLGANAKYEYLAGDDFLVAPVYKDSDTRDGIYLPKGTWTDYWTGKTYHGPTTVDGYHAPLDTLPLFVKSGAVVPMWPKGTTSYKSRDVHELDWDVYPQGRSSYTLYEDDGVTRDFAKGASATQRVTVDQGKHATEVNVGASKGSYKNKPDARAYRFTVHGEGAPHRVSVEGRTLPRVASADALAAAGSGWYYDADTGVTTVKTARQSLDRDFTVTLRR
;
A
#
# COMPACT_ATOMS: atom_id res chain seq x y z
N MET A 1 -33.65 -54.66 58.72
CA MET A 1 -32.32 -54.89 58.12
C MET A 1 -32.54 -55.51 56.75
N ILE A 2 -31.99 -54.87 55.71
CA ILE A 2 -31.46 -55.40 54.45
C ILE A 2 -32.21 -56.56 53.77
N GLY A 3 -32.64 -56.35 52.52
CA GLY A 3 -33.01 -57.44 51.62
C GLY A 3 -33.51 -56.97 50.25
N THR A 4 -32.56 -56.78 49.32
CA THR A 4 -32.64 -56.83 47.85
C THR A 4 -33.98 -57.19 47.18
N ALA A 5 -34.42 -56.37 46.21
CA ALA A 5 -35.35 -56.78 45.16
C ALA A 5 -34.93 -56.18 43.80
N ALA A 6 -35.02 -57.03 42.79
CA ALA A 6 -34.45 -56.94 41.46
C ALA A 6 -35.01 -55.81 40.57
N LEU A 7 -34.11 -55.26 39.75
CA LEU A 7 -34.42 -54.44 38.58
C LEU A 7 -35.13 -55.28 37.52
N LEU A 8 -36.38 -54.93 37.20
CA LEU A 8 -37.01 -55.25 35.92
C LEU A 8 -36.79 -54.05 34.98
N GLY A 9 -35.98 -54.27 33.94
CA GLY A 9 -35.83 -53.34 32.83
C GLY A 9 -37.12 -53.26 32.04
N ALA A 10 -37.79 -52.11 32.10
CA ALA A 10 -38.80 -51.73 31.13
C ALA A 10 -38.05 -51.12 29.93
N ALA A 11 -38.06 -51.85 28.81
CA ALA A 11 -37.67 -51.32 27.51
C ALA A 11 -38.64 -50.20 27.14
N LEU A 12 -38.20 -48.95 27.33
CA LEU A 12 -38.82 -47.81 26.65
C LEU A 12 -38.43 -47.92 25.18
N LEU A 13 -39.39 -48.37 24.38
CA LEU A 13 -39.39 -48.21 22.93
C LEU A 13 -39.07 -46.74 22.62
N GLY A 14 -37.85 -46.48 22.16
CA GLY A 14 -37.51 -45.22 21.55
C GLY A 14 -38.49 -44.98 20.42
N ALA A 15 -39.17 -43.83 20.45
CA ALA A 15 -39.90 -43.36 19.28
C ALA A 15 -38.95 -43.42 18.07
N PRO A 16 -39.38 -43.93 16.90
CA PRO A 16 -38.53 -43.92 15.73
C PRO A 16 -38.05 -42.48 15.50
N ALA A 17 -36.74 -42.33 15.29
CA ALA A 17 -36.14 -41.06 14.87
C ALA A 17 -37.02 -40.50 13.74
N GLN A 18 -37.54 -39.29 13.95
CA GLN A 18 -38.32 -38.58 12.94
C GLN A 18 -37.54 -38.61 11.63
N GLN A 19 -38.16 -39.09 10.55
CA GLN A 19 -37.55 -39.06 9.22
C GLN A 19 -37.02 -37.64 8.96
N ALA A 20 -35.75 -37.56 8.56
CA ALA A 20 -35.13 -36.34 8.05
C ALA A 20 -36.08 -35.73 7.02
N LYS A 21 -36.63 -34.57 7.35
CA LYS A 21 -37.36 -33.74 6.39
C LYS A 21 -36.34 -32.77 5.80
N ALA A 22 -36.48 -32.46 4.51
CA ALA A 22 -35.75 -31.36 3.90
C ALA A 22 -35.87 -30.07 4.73
N ALA A 23 -35.01 -29.08 4.44
CA ALA A 23 -35.08 -27.74 5.02
C ALA A 23 -36.55 -27.33 5.19
N THR A 24 -36.94 -26.96 6.40
CA THR A 24 -38.34 -26.67 6.71
C THR A 24 -38.45 -25.22 7.19
N PRO A 25 -39.07 -24.31 6.40
CA PRO A 25 -39.51 -24.52 5.01
C PRO A 25 -38.33 -24.70 4.04
N GLY A 26 -38.57 -25.31 2.87
CA GLY A 26 -37.51 -25.58 1.87
C GLY A 26 -37.11 -24.35 1.07
N SER A 27 -37.85 -23.26 1.23
CA SER A 27 -37.58 -21.99 0.61
C SER A 27 -38.08 -20.82 1.44
N GLY A 28 -37.56 -19.64 1.14
CA GLY A 28 -37.88 -18.38 1.79
C GLY A 28 -37.85 -17.19 0.83
N VAL A 29 -38.54 -16.13 1.23
CA VAL A 29 -38.52 -14.84 0.52
C VAL A 29 -38.08 -13.76 1.50
N LEU A 30 -37.16 -12.92 1.06
CA LEU A 30 -36.82 -11.65 1.70
C LEU A 30 -37.25 -10.51 0.80
N ASP A 31 -38.20 -9.71 1.26
CA ASP A 31 -38.74 -8.57 0.53
C ASP A 31 -39.23 -7.45 1.48
N ASP A 32 -39.97 -6.48 0.97
CA ASP A 32 -40.47 -5.39 1.79
C ASP A 32 -41.46 -5.84 2.89
N GLY A 33 -42.21 -6.91 2.65
CA GLY A 33 -43.13 -7.51 3.62
C GLY A 33 -42.49 -8.61 4.50
N HIS A 34 -41.37 -9.19 4.06
CA HIS A 34 -40.71 -10.32 4.71
C HIS A 34 -39.25 -9.98 5.00
N LYS A 35 -38.98 -9.35 6.15
CA LYS A 35 -37.61 -8.89 6.50
C LYS A 35 -36.72 -9.98 7.08
N SER A 36 -37.24 -11.15 7.43
CA SER A 36 -36.46 -12.27 7.96
C SER A 36 -37.13 -13.59 7.59
N VAL A 37 -36.32 -14.61 7.33
CA VAL A 37 -36.74 -16.00 7.22
C VAL A 37 -35.84 -16.88 8.06
N THR A 38 -36.41 -17.93 8.62
CA THR A 38 -35.68 -18.98 9.35
C THR A 38 -36.11 -20.33 8.81
N TRP A 39 -35.19 -21.27 8.72
CA TRP A 39 -35.48 -22.65 8.37
C TRP A 39 -34.76 -23.62 9.30
N GLN A 40 -35.30 -24.82 9.43
CA GLN A 40 -34.75 -25.88 10.26
C GLN A 40 -34.25 -27.02 9.37
N SER A 41 -33.02 -27.47 9.61
CA SER A 41 -32.46 -28.65 8.95
C SER A 41 -33.06 -29.95 9.51
N PRO A 42 -32.96 -31.08 8.77
CA PRO A 42 -33.11 -32.39 9.39
C PRO A 42 -32.02 -32.65 10.45
N VAL A 43 -32.20 -33.73 11.21
CA VAL A 43 -31.14 -34.28 12.07
C VAL A 43 -30.22 -35.16 11.24
N TYR A 44 -28.92 -34.85 11.25
CA TYR A 44 -27.87 -35.62 10.59
C TYR A 44 -27.21 -36.53 11.61
N ALA A 45 -27.31 -37.85 11.38
CA ALA A 45 -26.82 -38.86 12.33
C ALA A 45 -25.27 -38.92 12.40
N ALA A 46 -24.59 -38.73 11.26
CA ALA A 46 -23.14 -38.68 11.15
C ALA A 46 -22.70 -37.80 9.96
N GLY A 47 -21.81 -36.82 10.18
CA GLY A 47 -21.20 -36.01 9.12
C GLY A 47 -20.10 -36.79 8.40
N THR A 48 -20.17 -36.87 7.06
CA THR A 48 -19.17 -37.58 6.23
C THR A 48 -18.87 -36.83 4.92
N VAL A 49 -19.37 -35.60 4.77
CA VAL A 49 -19.31 -34.87 3.51
C VAL A 49 -18.21 -33.81 3.62
N GLY A 50 -17.04 -34.09 3.04
CA GLY A 50 -15.88 -33.21 3.22
C GLY A 50 -15.87 -31.91 2.42
N ASP A 51 -16.80 -31.71 1.46
CA ASP A 51 -16.87 -30.52 0.60
C ASP A 51 -18.21 -30.48 -0.18
N PRO A 52 -18.67 -29.30 -0.66
CA PRO A 52 -19.94 -29.17 -1.37
C PRO A 52 -19.99 -29.89 -2.72
N GLY A 53 -18.84 -30.24 -3.31
CA GLY A 53 -18.77 -31.05 -4.54
C GLY A 53 -19.20 -32.50 -4.34
N LYS A 54 -19.32 -32.95 -3.08
CA LYS A 54 -19.84 -34.26 -2.70
C LYS A 54 -21.33 -34.26 -2.36
N CYS A 55 -21.99 -33.09 -2.38
CA CYS A 55 -23.44 -33.01 -2.26
C CYS A 55 -24.12 -33.53 -3.55
N PRO A 56 -25.03 -34.52 -3.47
CA PRO A 56 -25.81 -34.95 -4.62
C PRO A 56 -26.64 -33.81 -5.22
N ALA A 57 -27.00 -33.95 -6.50
CA ALA A 57 -27.98 -33.04 -7.11
C ALA A 57 -29.31 -33.09 -6.34
N ALA A 58 -30.08 -32.01 -6.34
CA ALA A 58 -31.33 -31.94 -5.57
C ALA A 58 -32.34 -33.05 -5.94
N ALA A 59 -32.34 -33.50 -7.20
CA ALA A 59 -33.17 -34.62 -7.65
C ALA A 59 -32.77 -35.98 -7.03
N ASP A 60 -31.49 -36.12 -6.66
CA ASP A 60 -30.91 -37.34 -6.10
C ASP A 60 -30.89 -37.35 -4.56
N ASP A 61 -31.08 -36.18 -3.92
CA ASP A 61 -31.25 -36.03 -2.47
C ASP A 61 -32.49 -35.16 -2.12
N PRO A 62 -33.72 -35.60 -2.45
CA PRO A 62 -34.92 -34.79 -2.30
C PRO A 62 -35.36 -34.57 -0.84
N ASP A 63 -34.79 -35.33 0.09
CA ASP A 63 -35.07 -35.27 1.53
C ASP A 63 -33.94 -34.56 2.32
N ASN A 64 -32.93 -34.01 1.64
CA ASN A 64 -31.72 -33.41 2.22
C ASN A 64 -30.98 -34.33 3.22
N LYS A 65 -30.90 -35.63 2.92
CA LYS A 65 -30.25 -36.63 3.80
C LYS A 65 -28.74 -36.50 3.80
N VAL A 66 -28.14 -35.94 2.75
CA VAL A 66 -26.69 -35.80 2.59
C VAL A 66 -26.26 -34.35 2.79
N CYS A 67 -26.96 -33.39 2.18
CA CYS A 67 -26.73 -31.96 2.39
C CYS A 67 -28.06 -31.22 2.53
N ASP A 68 -28.09 -30.17 3.35
CA ASP A 68 -29.27 -29.31 3.41
C ASP A 68 -29.28 -28.33 2.23
N ARG A 69 -30.47 -28.10 1.67
CA ARG A 69 -30.71 -27.15 0.59
C ARG A 69 -31.89 -26.27 0.94
N PHE A 70 -31.67 -24.96 0.89
CA PHE A 70 -32.68 -23.94 1.13
C PHE A 70 -32.64 -22.87 0.03
N ASP A 71 -33.77 -22.69 -0.66
CA ASP A 71 -33.89 -21.70 -1.72
C ASP A 71 -34.32 -20.35 -1.15
N LEU A 72 -33.49 -19.33 -1.31
CA LEU A 72 -33.74 -17.98 -0.83
C LEU A 72 -33.97 -17.02 -2.00
N LYS A 73 -35.18 -16.48 -2.11
CA LYS A 73 -35.46 -15.36 -3.02
C LYS A 73 -35.25 -14.04 -2.28
N VAL A 74 -34.39 -13.17 -2.80
CA VAL A 74 -34.12 -11.85 -2.26
C VAL A 74 -34.64 -10.79 -3.22
N SER A 75 -35.39 -9.82 -2.70
CA SER A 75 -35.86 -8.62 -3.38
C SER A 75 -35.76 -7.45 -2.40
N VAL A 76 -34.65 -6.74 -2.38
CA VAL A 76 -34.46 -5.70 -1.36
C VAL A 76 -35.33 -4.46 -1.63
N PRO A 77 -35.79 -3.73 -0.59
CA PRO A 77 -36.54 -2.50 -0.79
C PRO A 77 -35.74 -1.40 -1.50
N ASP A 78 -36.44 -0.48 -2.15
CA ASP A 78 -35.84 0.75 -2.67
C ASP A 78 -35.06 1.49 -1.57
N GLY A 79 -33.83 1.92 -1.89
CA GLY A 79 -32.95 2.61 -0.94
C GLY A 79 -32.27 1.71 0.10
N TYR A 80 -32.56 0.40 0.14
CA TYR A 80 -31.86 -0.54 1.04
C TYR A 80 -30.33 -0.49 0.87
N TRP A 81 -29.87 -0.31 -0.36
CA TRP A 81 -28.45 -0.22 -0.69
C TRP A 81 -27.79 1.10 -0.31
N ASP A 82 -28.57 2.17 -0.13
CA ASP A 82 -28.07 3.42 0.46
C ASP A 82 -27.79 3.22 1.95
N ASP A 83 -28.57 2.33 2.57
CA ASP A 83 -28.52 1.99 4.00
C ASP A 83 -27.56 0.85 4.33
N ASN A 84 -27.26 0.00 3.35
CA ASN A 84 -26.37 -1.15 3.46
C ASN A 84 -25.38 -1.19 2.26
N PRO A 85 -24.53 -0.15 2.05
CA PRO A 85 -23.63 -0.03 0.89
C PRO A 85 -22.53 -1.10 0.82
N GLU A 86 -22.11 -1.64 1.97
CA GLU A 86 -21.29 -2.85 2.14
C GLU A 86 -21.93 -4.10 1.53
N GLY A 87 -23.23 -4.00 1.27
CA GLY A 87 -24.00 -5.00 0.58
C GLY A 87 -24.47 -6.12 1.47
N GLY A 88 -25.39 -6.84 0.87
CA GLY A 88 -25.78 -8.18 1.16
C GLY A 88 -26.84 -8.44 2.20
N VAL A 89 -27.24 -9.71 2.16
CA VAL A 89 -28.22 -10.32 3.04
C VAL A 89 -27.44 -11.28 3.95
N PRO A 90 -27.35 -10.99 5.26
CA PRO A 90 -26.77 -11.93 6.20
C PRO A 90 -27.52 -13.25 6.18
N VAL A 91 -26.76 -14.34 6.11
CA VAL A 91 -27.24 -15.71 6.26
C VAL A 91 -26.39 -16.38 7.32
N SER A 92 -27.01 -17.08 8.25
CA SER A 92 -26.30 -17.81 9.31
C SER A 92 -27.00 -19.12 9.61
N ILE A 93 -26.24 -20.09 10.08
CA ILE A 93 -26.75 -21.33 10.68
C ILE A 93 -26.21 -21.45 12.11
N GLU A 94 -27.05 -21.92 13.02
CA GLU A 94 -26.72 -22.11 14.44
C GLU A 94 -27.16 -23.51 14.87
N TRP A 95 -26.34 -24.23 15.63
CA TRP A 95 -26.66 -25.58 16.10
C TRP A 95 -26.41 -25.74 17.60
N ALA A 96 -26.96 -26.79 18.20
CA ALA A 96 -26.68 -27.08 19.59
C ALA A 96 -25.20 -27.48 19.75
N LYS A 97 -24.41 -26.69 20.49
CA LYS A 97 -22.97 -26.93 20.66
C LYS A 97 -22.66 -28.31 21.20
N GLN A 98 -22.09 -29.16 20.34
CA GLN A 98 -21.27 -30.30 20.74
C GLN A 98 -19.81 -30.03 20.36
N PRO A 99 -18.82 -30.54 21.11
CA PRO A 99 -17.41 -30.14 20.96
C PRO A 99 -16.77 -30.40 19.58
N THR A 100 -17.41 -31.24 18.76
CA THR A 100 -16.88 -31.71 17.47
C THR A 100 -17.83 -31.46 16.31
N ASP A 101 -19.02 -30.88 16.54
CA ASP A 101 -20.00 -30.70 15.46
C ASP A 101 -19.68 -29.49 14.59
N ASP A 102 -19.63 -29.71 13.28
CA ASP A 102 -19.22 -28.76 12.26
C ASP A 102 -20.13 -28.83 11.02
N PHE A 103 -20.70 -27.69 10.65
CA PHE A 103 -21.54 -27.52 9.47
C PHE A 103 -20.96 -26.40 8.59
N ASP A 104 -20.63 -26.73 7.34
CA ASP A 104 -20.15 -25.73 6.38
C ASP A 104 -21.31 -25.20 5.53
N MET A 105 -21.37 -23.89 5.33
CA MET A 105 -22.41 -23.24 4.54
C MET A 105 -21.85 -22.62 3.26
N TYR A 106 -22.50 -22.91 2.13
CA TYR A 106 -22.18 -22.36 0.82
C TYR A 106 -23.43 -21.75 0.19
N VAL A 107 -23.28 -20.64 -0.51
CA VAL A 107 -24.39 -19.98 -1.21
C VAL A 107 -24.07 -19.86 -2.68
N PHE A 108 -24.98 -20.35 -3.51
CA PHE A 108 -24.89 -20.31 -4.97
C PHE A 108 -25.96 -19.39 -5.55
N ASP A 109 -25.65 -18.69 -6.65
CA ASP A 109 -26.67 -18.02 -7.46
C ASP A 109 -27.39 -19.00 -8.41
N ASP A 110 -28.42 -18.52 -9.10
CA ASP A 110 -29.22 -19.30 -10.07
C ASP A 110 -28.39 -19.81 -11.28
N ALA A 111 -27.19 -19.26 -11.50
CA ALA A 111 -26.24 -19.75 -12.50
C ALA A 111 -25.30 -20.85 -11.97
N GLY A 112 -25.46 -21.25 -10.70
CA GLY A 112 -24.64 -22.26 -10.04
C GLY A 112 -23.26 -21.75 -9.60
N LYS A 113 -23.03 -20.44 -9.62
CA LYS A 113 -21.77 -19.84 -9.14
C LYS A 113 -21.84 -19.63 -7.63
N GLN A 114 -20.83 -20.09 -6.90
CA GLN A 114 -20.71 -19.79 -5.48
C GLN A 114 -20.47 -18.28 -5.28
N VAL A 115 -21.37 -17.63 -4.55
CA VAL A 115 -21.33 -16.18 -4.29
C VAL A 115 -20.95 -15.84 -2.84
N ALA A 116 -21.12 -16.76 -1.91
CA ALA A 116 -20.72 -16.63 -0.52
C ALA A 116 -20.48 -18.01 0.09
N ALA A 117 -19.65 -18.09 1.14
CA ALA A 117 -19.48 -19.30 1.94
C ALA A 117 -18.96 -18.95 3.33
N SER A 118 -19.12 -19.88 4.25
CA SER A 118 -18.47 -19.93 5.56
C SER A 118 -18.26 -21.41 5.86
N ALA A 119 -17.00 -21.81 6.05
CA ALA A 119 -16.61 -23.21 6.24
C ALA A 119 -15.56 -23.32 7.35
N GLY A 120 -16.00 -23.28 8.60
CA GLY A 120 -15.18 -23.42 9.78
C GLY A 120 -16.02 -23.82 11.00
N THR A 121 -15.36 -24.00 12.15
CA THR A 121 -16.00 -24.52 13.37
C THR A 121 -16.75 -23.46 14.18
N ALA A 122 -17.11 -22.33 13.59
CA ALA A 122 -17.74 -21.23 14.30
C ALA A 122 -19.24 -21.48 14.50
N ASP A 123 -19.75 -21.16 15.69
CA ASP A 123 -21.19 -21.22 15.97
C ASP A 123 -21.65 -19.87 16.57
N PRO A 124 -22.51 -19.11 15.86
CA PRO A 124 -23.10 -19.45 14.56
C PRO A 124 -22.10 -19.35 13.39
N GLU A 125 -22.26 -20.22 12.38
CA GLU A 125 -21.57 -20.14 11.10
C GLU A 125 -22.31 -19.15 10.20
N ALA A 126 -21.63 -18.14 9.65
CA ALA A 126 -22.31 -16.99 9.03
C ALA A 126 -21.58 -16.41 7.82
N THR A 127 -22.35 -16.02 6.80
CA THR A 127 -21.85 -15.36 5.59
C THR A 127 -22.80 -14.26 5.13
N VAL A 128 -22.45 -13.55 4.07
CA VAL A 128 -23.26 -12.47 3.49
C VAL A 128 -23.38 -12.69 1.99
N ILE A 129 -24.62 -12.75 1.49
CA ILE A 129 -24.88 -12.83 0.05
C ILE A 129 -24.58 -11.47 -0.57
N PRO A 130 -23.61 -11.29 -1.50
CA PRO A 130 -23.30 -9.98 -2.07
C PRO A 130 -24.47 -9.44 -2.92
N LYS A 131 -24.67 -8.11 -2.89
CA LYS A 131 -25.73 -7.33 -3.57
C LYS A 131 -26.41 -8.06 -4.76
N ALA A 132 -27.61 -8.60 -4.57
CA ALA A 132 -28.59 -8.74 -5.66
C ALA A 132 -30.02 -8.90 -5.15
N ASP A 133 -30.95 -8.46 -6.01
CA ASP A 133 -32.23 -9.13 -6.14
C ASP A 133 -32.00 -10.40 -6.95
N GLY A 134 -32.52 -11.53 -6.52
CA GLY A 134 -32.25 -12.80 -7.17
C GLY A 134 -32.72 -14.00 -6.38
N THR A 135 -32.47 -15.17 -6.96
CA THR A 135 -32.65 -16.46 -6.30
C THR A 135 -31.30 -17.01 -5.94
N TYR A 136 -31.18 -17.49 -4.72
CA TYR A 136 -29.97 -18.09 -4.16
C TYR A 136 -30.27 -19.45 -3.59
N HIS A 137 -29.30 -20.34 -3.66
CA HIS A 137 -29.37 -21.69 -3.14
C HIS A 137 -28.35 -21.82 -2.00
N VAL A 138 -28.85 -21.85 -0.77
CA VAL A 138 -28.03 -22.11 0.41
C VAL A 138 -27.87 -23.62 0.53
N VAL A 139 -26.63 -24.09 0.49
CA VAL A 139 -26.26 -25.49 0.63
C VAL A 139 -25.43 -25.63 1.91
N VAL A 140 -25.92 -26.42 2.86
CA VAL A 140 -25.21 -26.69 4.11
C VAL A 140 -24.72 -28.13 4.12
N VAL A 141 -23.44 -28.30 4.39
CA VAL A 141 -22.71 -29.56 4.39
C VAL A 141 -22.51 -30.00 5.84
N PRO A 142 -23.04 -31.17 6.25
CA PRO A 142 -22.71 -31.78 7.55
C PRO A 142 -21.29 -32.36 7.48
N TYR A 143 -20.29 -31.53 7.77
CA TYR A 143 -18.87 -31.87 7.61
C TYR A 143 -18.43 -32.92 8.64
N ASP A 144 -18.63 -32.62 9.92
CA ASP A 144 -18.36 -33.52 11.04
C ASP A 144 -19.49 -33.35 12.06
N VAL A 145 -20.55 -34.16 12.01
CA VAL A 145 -21.80 -33.93 12.77
C VAL A 145 -22.25 -35.20 13.46
N HIS A 146 -22.75 -35.12 14.69
CA HIS A 146 -23.16 -36.28 15.49
C HIS A 146 -24.59 -36.11 16.03
N ASP A 147 -25.57 -36.73 15.36
CA ASP A 147 -27.00 -36.68 15.71
C ASP A 147 -27.52 -35.25 15.99
N ASN A 148 -27.10 -34.28 15.15
CA ASN A 148 -27.39 -32.87 15.36
C ASN A 148 -28.11 -32.23 14.15
N SER A 149 -28.65 -31.04 14.36
CA SER A 149 -29.36 -30.23 13.38
C SER A 149 -29.04 -28.76 13.60
N PHE A 150 -29.30 -27.92 12.61
CA PHE A 150 -29.10 -26.48 12.70
C PHE A 150 -30.38 -25.70 12.38
N VAL A 151 -30.43 -24.46 12.90
CA VAL A 151 -31.41 -23.45 12.53
C VAL A 151 -30.72 -22.46 11.60
N GLY A 152 -31.19 -22.35 10.37
CA GLY A 152 -30.78 -21.31 9.44
C GLY A 152 -31.60 -20.04 9.59
N LYS A 153 -30.96 -18.89 9.35
CA LYS A 153 -31.59 -17.57 9.37
C LYS A 153 -31.02 -16.69 8.26
N ALA A 154 -31.89 -16.03 7.52
CA ALA A 154 -31.55 -14.95 6.61
C ALA A 154 -32.44 -13.73 6.88
N TYR A 155 -31.91 -12.51 6.74
CA TYR A 155 -32.70 -11.30 7.04
C TYR A 155 -32.18 -10.04 6.35
N LEU A 156 -33.05 -9.05 6.19
CA LEU A 156 -32.72 -7.68 5.81
C LEU A 156 -32.44 -6.88 7.09
N PRO A 157 -31.22 -6.37 7.33
CA PRO A 157 -30.88 -5.60 8.51
C PRO A 157 -31.75 -4.35 8.65
N GLU A 158 -32.37 -4.18 9.82
CA GLU A 158 -33.04 -2.93 10.18
C GLU A 158 -32.00 -1.85 10.55
N THR A 159 -32.22 -0.63 10.07
CA THR A 159 -31.40 0.53 10.40
C THR A 159 -32.01 1.33 11.55
N THR A 160 -31.15 1.88 12.39
CA THR A 160 -31.52 2.79 13.48
C THR A 160 -30.70 4.07 13.37
N ASP A 161 -31.37 5.22 13.43
CA ASP A 161 -30.73 6.54 13.48
C ASP A 161 -30.47 6.99 14.92
N ALA A 162 -29.44 7.80 15.11
CA ALA A 162 -29.10 8.38 16.42
C ALA A 162 -30.25 9.18 17.07
N GLY A 163 -31.15 9.76 16.27
CA GLY A 163 -32.26 10.59 16.75
C GLY A 163 -31.81 11.98 17.23
N ASP A 164 -32.61 12.64 18.05
CA ASP A 164 -32.33 13.97 18.61
C ASP A 164 -31.28 13.91 19.73
N LEU A 165 -30.48 14.99 19.87
CA LEU A 165 -29.54 15.15 20.97
C LEU A 165 -30.27 15.22 22.31
N THR A 166 -29.88 14.36 23.25
CA THR A 166 -30.45 14.26 24.61
C THR A 166 -29.49 14.78 25.68
N SER A 167 -28.17 14.74 25.44
CA SER A 167 -27.18 15.25 26.38
C SER A 167 -25.90 15.75 25.69
N PHE A 168 -25.27 16.75 26.31
CA PHE A 168 -23.98 17.31 25.90
C PHE A 168 -23.23 17.79 27.15
N THR A 169 -22.08 17.19 27.44
CA THR A 169 -21.25 17.54 28.60
C THR A 169 -19.77 17.39 28.24
N GLY A 170 -18.87 18.12 28.89
CA GLY A 170 -17.44 18.01 28.61
C GLY A 170 -16.67 19.29 28.86
N LYS A 171 -15.35 19.14 28.93
CA LYS A 171 -14.35 20.22 29.07
C LYS A 171 -12.96 19.65 28.81
N ASP A 172 -11.95 20.53 28.77
CA ASP A 172 -10.53 20.14 28.75
C ASP A 172 -10.17 19.17 27.61
N GLY A 173 -10.82 19.31 26.46
CA GLY A 173 -10.54 18.55 25.23
C GLY A 173 -11.44 17.34 24.99
N SER A 174 -12.23 16.90 25.97
CA SER A 174 -13.10 15.72 25.82
C SER A 174 -14.56 16.06 26.11
N TYR A 175 -15.45 15.69 25.19
CA TYR A 175 -16.88 16.01 25.25
C TYR A 175 -17.72 14.76 24.96
N THR A 176 -18.67 14.47 25.84
CA THR A 176 -19.63 13.37 25.72
C THR A 176 -20.96 13.90 25.20
N ILE A 177 -21.52 13.20 24.22
CA ILE A 177 -22.78 13.53 23.56
C ILE A 177 -23.69 12.30 23.62
N GLY A 178 -24.98 12.49 23.89
CA GLY A 178 -25.98 11.42 23.84
C GLY A 178 -27.12 11.77 22.90
N ALA A 179 -27.65 10.77 22.18
CA ALA A 179 -28.84 10.86 21.36
C ALA A 179 -29.51 9.48 21.27
N GLY A 180 -30.75 9.35 21.73
CA GLY A 180 -31.41 8.04 21.83
C GLY A 180 -30.54 7.01 22.58
N ALA A 181 -30.27 5.87 21.94
CA ALA A 181 -29.34 4.85 22.44
C ALA A 181 -27.86 5.19 22.19
N LEU A 182 -27.57 6.07 21.22
CA LEU A 182 -26.20 6.43 20.85
C LEU A 182 -25.53 7.24 21.97
N LYS A 183 -24.32 6.81 22.38
CA LYS A 183 -23.36 7.69 23.06
C LYS A 183 -22.22 7.98 22.11
N ALA A 184 -21.76 9.23 22.11
CA ALA A 184 -20.61 9.68 21.35
C ALA A 184 -19.62 10.44 22.25
N ARG A 185 -18.35 10.44 21.85
CA ARG A 185 -17.27 11.20 22.47
C ARG A 185 -16.46 11.92 21.39
N ALA A 186 -16.28 13.22 21.56
CA ALA A 186 -15.41 14.05 20.73
C ALA A 186 -14.19 14.47 21.55
N ASP A 187 -13.03 13.95 21.17
CA ASP A 187 -11.75 14.24 21.80
C ASP A 187 -10.90 15.09 20.84
N PHE A 188 -10.66 16.35 21.22
CA PHE A 188 -9.66 17.18 20.57
C PHE A 188 -8.29 16.81 21.09
N LEU A 189 -7.38 16.50 20.17
CA LEU A 189 -6.07 15.96 20.47
C LEU A 189 -4.98 16.97 20.12
N THR A 190 -3.90 16.93 20.90
CA THR A 190 -2.65 17.60 20.58
C THR A 190 -2.19 17.27 19.16
N GLY A 191 -1.61 18.25 18.47
CA GLY A 191 -1.33 18.14 17.04
C GLY A 191 -2.51 18.52 16.13
N GLY A 192 -3.62 18.99 16.69
CA GLY A 192 -4.76 19.52 15.93
C GLY A 192 -5.64 18.46 15.29
N GLN A 193 -5.73 17.28 15.91
CA GLN A 193 -6.55 16.16 15.44
C GLN A 193 -7.86 16.10 16.24
N LEU A 194 -8.90 15.55 15.64
CA LEU A 194 -10.17 15.23 16.33
C LEU A 194 -10.37 13.72 16.27
N ARG A 195 -10.60 13.07 17.42
CA ARG A 195 -11.12 11.70 17.48
C ARG A 195 -12.62 11.77 17.80
N LEU A 196 -13.45 11.20 16.96
CA LEU A 196 -14.88 11.05 17.18
C LEU A 196 -15.20 9.57 17.36
N GLN A 197 -15.77 9.23 18.52
CA GLN A 197 -16.24 7.90 18.83
C GLN A 197 -17.76 7.93 18.97
N ALA A 198 -18.45 6.92 18.46
CA ALA A 198 -19.90 6.77 18.64
C ALA A 198 -20.28 5.30 18.71
N ASP A 199 -21.10 4.93 19.69
CA ASP A 199 -21.42 3.54 20.01
C ASP A 199 -22.80 3.46 20.68
N PRO A 200 -23.78 2.72 20.12
CA PRO A 200 -25.11 2.54 20.72
C PRO A 200 -25.11 1.72 22.02
N SER A 201 -24.07 0.92 22.28
CA SER A 201 -23.89 0.25 23.58
C SER A 201 -23.38 1.23 24.64
N GLY A 202 -22.71 2.30 24.21
CA GLY A 202 -22.10 3.30 25.06
C GLY A 202 -20.81 2.85 25.77
N THR A 203 -20.15 1.81 25.30
CA THR A 203 -18.92 1.26 25.90
C THR A 203 -17.63 1.81 25.30
N PHE A 204 -17.66 2.30 24.05
CA PHE A 204 -16.50 2.86 23.33
C PHE A 204 -15.32 1.88 23.26
N SER A 205 -15.58 0.65 22.79
CA SER A 205 -14.55 -0.37 22.61
C SER A 205 -13.49 0.06 21.58
N ASP A 206 -12.26 -0.47 21.75
CA ASP A 206 -11.12 -0.29 20.86
C ASP A 206 -10.48 -1.66 20.55
N PRO A 207 -11.10 -2.48 19.66
CA PRO A 207 -10.63 -3.81 19.32
C PRO A 207 -9.28 -3.81 18.60
N ALA A 208 -8.91 -2.71 17.93
CA ALA A 208 -7.61 -2.57 17.29
C ALA A 208 -6.48 -2.29 18.30
N GLY A 209 -6.82 -1.62 19.40
CA GLY A 209 -5.91 -1.33 20.51
C GLY A 209 -4.58 -0.72 20.04
N SER A 210 -3.48 -1.22 20.60
CA SER A 210 -2.12 -0.73 20.28
C SER A 210 -1.51 -1.34 19.03
N GLN A 211 -2.19 -2.28 18.36
CA GLN A 211 -1.66 -2.91 17.15
C GLN A 211 -1.60 -1.93 15.97
N ILE A 212 -2.57 -1.02 15.86
CA ILE A 212 -2.54 0.05 14.85
C ILE A 212 -2.09 1.38 15.45
N VAL A 213 -2.83 1.91 16.43
CA VAL A 213 -2.50 3.20 17.08
C VAL A 213 -1.41 2.97 18.13
N ARG A 214 -0.14 3.20 17.75
CA ARG A 214 1.02 2.91 18.62
C ARG A 214 1.11 3.85 19.82
N LYS A 215 0.67 5.10 19.65
CA LYS A 215 0.68 6.11 20.72
C LYS A 215 -0.50 7.06 20.57
N GLN A 216 -1.40 7.04 21.54
CA GLN A 216 -2.50 8.00 21.61
C GLN A 216 -1.95 9.41 21.86
N PRO A 217 -2.27 10.41 21.02
CA PRO A 217 -1.98 11.80 21.34
C PRO A 217 -2.74 12.25 22.60
N ALA A 218 -2.14 13.15 23.39
CA ALA A 218 -2.81 13.70 24.56
C ALA A 218 -4.00 14.60 24.17
N LEU A 219 -4.97 14.75 25.06
CA LEU A 219 -6.08 15.71 24.89
C LEU A 219 -5.53 17.16 24.83
N ASP A 220 -6.06 17.94 23.90
CA ASP A 220 -5.86 19.39 23.88
C ASP A 220 -6.81 20.06 24.87
N LYS A 221 -6.25 20.48 26.00
CA LYS A 221 -7.02 21.15 27.07
C LYS A 221 -7.49 22.55 26.70
N HIS A 222 -6.98 23.13 25.61
CA HIS A 222 -7.34 24.48 25.16
C HIS A 222 -8.59 24.45 24.27
N THR A 223 -9.69 23.93 24.81
CA THR A 223 -10.98 23.93 24.14
C THR A 223 -12.04 24.66 24.98
N SER A 224 -13.06 25.16 24.30
CA SER A 224 -14.22 25.79 24.93
C SER A 224 -15.49 25.36 24.21
N SER A 225 -16.60 25.18 24.93
CA SER A 225 -17.91 24.93 24.33
C SER A 225 -18.85 26.13 24.44
N PHE A 226 -19.83 26.20 23.54
CA PHE A 226 -20.89 27.23 23.54
C PHE A 226 -22.19 26.67 22.95
N ASP A 227 -23.32 27.28 23.31
CA ASP A 227 -24.63 26.96 22.73
C ASP A 227 -25.01 28.03 21.69
N ALA A 228 -25.28 27.60 20.45
CA ALA A 228 -25.70 28.44 19.34
C ALA A 228 -27.20 28.27 18.99
N GLY A 229 -28.00 27.72 19.90
CA GLY A 229 -29.42 27.42 19.69
C GLY A 229 -29.60 26.11 18.94
N ALA A 230 -29.29 26.09 17.64
CA ALA A 230 -29.48 24.92 16.78
C ALA A 230 -28.43 23.81 16.98
N TYR A 231 -27.26 24.16 17.52
CA TYR A 231 -26.14 23.24 17.79
C TYR A 231 -25.35 23.70 19.01
N TYR A 232 -24.65 22.76 19.65
CA TYR A 232 -23.51 23.08 20.52
C TYR A 232 -22.23 23.15 19.69
N GLY A 233 -21.40 24.15 19.93
CA GLY A 233 -20.08 24.27 19.31
C GLY A 233 -18.97 23.93 20.29
N ILE A 234 -18.00 23.12 19.88
CA ILE A 234 -16.74 22.88 20.59
C ILE A 234 -15.62 23.51 19.78
N ARG A 235 -14.93 24.50 20.35
CA ARG A 235 -13.87 25.27 19.71
C ARG A 235 -12.51 24.84 20.21
N SER A 236 -11.59 24.61 19.26
CA SER A 236 -10.14 24.55 19.48
C SER A 236 -9.44 25.69 18.76
N ALA A 237 -8.11 25.73 18.79
CA ALA A 237 -7.33 26.70 18.03
C ALA A 237 -7.52 26.59 16.51
N GLY A 238 -7.69 25.36 16.00
CA GLY A 238 -7.72 25.09 14.55
C GLY A 238 -9.12 24.91 13.96
N ALA A 239 -10.11 24.53 14.76
CA ALA A 239 -11.42 24.11 14.27
C ALA A 239 -12.56 24.34 15.27
N VAL A 240 -13.79 24.26 14.76
CA VAL A 240 -15.00 24.19 15.57
C VAL A 240 -15.80 22.96 15.14
N LEU A 241 -16.02 22.03 16.07
CA LEU A 241 -16.96 20.93 15.89
C LEU A 241 -18.35 21.42 16.30
N ARG A 242 -19.30 21.38 15.37
CA ARG A 242 -20.73 21.60 15.63
C ARG A 242 -21.40 20.27 15.90
N VAL A 243 -22.19 20.23 16.96
CA VAL A 243 -23.04 19.12 17.37
C VAL A 243 -24.50 19.58 17.26
N TYR A 244 -25.14 19.31 16.13
CA TYR A 244 -26.51 19.71 15.84
C TYR A 244 -27.50 18.96 16.75
N LYS A 245 -28.58 19.63 17.14
CA LYS A 245 -29.51 19.09 18.15
C LYS A 245 -30.65 18.23 17.58
N LYS A 246 -31.14 18.56 16.38
CA LYS A 246 -32.36 17.96 15.79
C LYS A 246 -32.23 17.71 14.27
N PRO A 247 -31.99 16.46 13.83
CA PRO A 247 -31.45 15.36 14.63
C PRO A 247 -29.98 15.60 15.01
N LEU A 248 -29.39 14.71 15.82
CA LEU A 248 -27.96 14.69 16.07
C LEU A 248 -27.19 14.50 14.77
N ARG A 249 -26.34 15.47 14.47
CA ARG A 249 -25.35 15.44 13.37
C ARG A 249 -24.10 16.18 13.78
N PHE A 250 -22.96 15.79 13.23
CA PHE A 250 -21.67 16.44 13.42
C PHE A 250 -21.27 17.24 12.18
N GLY A 251 -20.62 18.38 12.40
CA GLY A 251 -19.98 19.12 11.31
C GLY A 251 -18.73 19.83 11.80
N LEU A 252 -17.63 19.68 11.09
CA LEU A 252 -16.36 20.30 11.41
C LEU A 252 -16.14 21.52 10.53
N TYR A 253 -15.81 22.63 11.17
CA TYR A 253 -15.60 23.93 10.54
C TYR A 253 -14.21 24.46 10.90
N LYS A 254 -13.68 25.36 10.08
CA LYS A 254 -12.47 26.12 10.44
C LYS A 254 -12.73 26.94 11.70
N ALA A 255 -11.66 27.45 12.31
CA ALA A 255 -11.73 28.26 13.53
C ALA A 255 -12.66 29.49 13.42
N ASP A 256 -12.98 29.96 12.21
CA ASP A 256 -13.96 31.02 11.97
C ASP A 256 -15.42 30.62 12.27
N ASN A 257 -15.69 29.33 12.49
CA ASN A 257 -17.03 28.76 12.64
C ASN A 257 -17.97 29.12 11.48
N ARG A 258 -17.45 29.25 10.26
CA ARG A 258 -18.22 29.60 9.04
C ARG A 258 -17.82 28.73 7.86
N THR A 259 -16.52 28.54 7.67
CA THR A 259 -16.00 27.74 6.57
C THR A 259 -16.09 26.26 6.91
N ARG A 260 -17.00 25.54 6.23
CA ARG A 260 -17.19 24.09 6.38
C ARG A 260 -15.94 23.35 5.94
N ILE A 261 -15.51 22.36 6.74
CA ILE A 261 -14.52 21.35 6.35
C ILE A 261 -15.29 20.11 5.88
N TRP A 262 -16.12 19.55 6.75
CA TRP A 262 -17.09 18.50 6.42
C TRP A 262 -18.34 18.63 7.30
N GLN A 263 -19.45 18.06 6.86
CA GLN A 263 -20.69 18.02 7.63
C GLN A 263 -21.47 16.76 7.30
N GLU A 264 -22.07 16.15 8.32
CA GLU A 264 -23.04 15.07 8.12
C GLU A 264 -24.35 15.59 7.53
N ASP A 265 -24.81 14.99 6.44
CA ASP A 265 -26.11 15.29 5.83
C ASP A 265 -27.27 14.52 6.50
N LYS A 266 -27.00 13.30 6.95
CA LYS A 266 -27.90 12.42 7.71
C LYS A 266 -27.30 12.09 9.09
N PRO A 267 -28.12 11.72 10.09
CA PRO A 267 -27.61 11.21 11.37
C PRO A 267 -26.69 10.00 11.19
N LEU A 268 -25.83 9.74 12.18
CA LEU A 268 -25.20 8.42 12.29
C LEU A 268 -26.29 7.35 12.35
N ARG A 269 -26.11 6.33 11.50
CA ARG A 269 -27.05 5.23 11.29
C ARG A 269 -26.32 3.92 11.54
N TRP A 270 -26.97 2.96 12.17
CA TRP A 270 -26.41 1.62 12.34
C TRP A 270 -27.44 0.52 12.10
N SER A 271 -26.96 -0.64 11.66
CA SER A 271 -27.74 -1.88 11.57
C SER A 271 -26.96 -3.02 12.22
N THR A 272 -27.35 -4.28 12.00
CA THR A 272 -26.47 -5.41 12.30
C THR A 272 -25.22 -5.43 11.42
N GLY A 273 -25.28 -4.83 10.22
CA GLY A 273 -24.17 -4.73 9.27
C GLY A 273 -23.10 -3.70 9.62
N GLY A 274 -23.34 -2.83 10.60
CA GLY A 274 -22.35 -1.87 11.10
C GLY A 274 -22.89 -0.45 11.25
N MET A 275 -22.00 0.50 11.55
CA MET A 275 -22.31 1.92 11.67
C MET A 275 -21.80 2.71 10.46
N ARG A 276 -22.64 3.61 9.96
CA ARG A 276 -22.42 4.42 8.75
C ARG A 276 -22.43 5.89 9.10
N GLN A 277 -21.47 6.60 8.51
CA GLN A 277 -21.42 8.05 8.49
C GLN A 277 -21.73 8.53 7.08
N SER A 278 -22.62 9.51 6.96
CA SER A 278 -23.03 10.12 5.71
C SER A 278 -22.60 11.58 5.71
N LEU A 279 -21.87 12.04 4.70
CA LEU A 279 -21.33 13.39 4.61
C LEU A 279 -21.82 14.12 3.36
N GLU A 280 -22.09 15.42 3.51
CA GLU A 280 -22.26 16.33 2.38
C GLU A 280 -20.96 16.38 1.56
N ARG A 281 -21.05 16.12 0.26
CA ARG A 281 -19.92 16.25 -0.67
C ARG A 281 -19.90 17.64 -1.31
N GLY A 282 -18.74 18.27 -1.33
CA GLY A 282 -18.48 19.48 -2.11
C GLY A 282 -18.61 19.24 -3.61
N LYS A 283 -19.00 20.30 -4.34
CA LYS A 283 -19.24 20.24 -5.79
C LYS A 283 -18.05 19.66 -6.55
N ASP A 284 -16.84 20.14 -6.25
CA ASP A 284 -15.61 19.75 -6.94
C ASP A 284 -14.70 18.86 -6.05
N GLU A 285 -15.21 18.39 -4.92
CA GLU A 285 -14.45 17.65 -3.90
C GLU A 285 -14.02 16.27 -4.39
N GLN A 286 -12.72 16.03 -4.37
CA GLN A 286 -12.08 14.77 -4.73
C GLN A 286 -11.68 13.96 -3.50
N PHE A 287 -11.64 12.64 -3.67
CA PHE A 287 -11.28 11.68 -2.63
C PHE A 287 -10.15 10.77 -3.10
N PHE A 288 -9.23 10.47 -2.19
CA PHE A 288 -8.05 9.63 -2.43
C PHE A 288 -7.83 8.68 -1.24
N GLY A 289 -6.95 7.71 -1.38
CA GLY A 289 -6.58 6.78 -0.31
C GLY A 289 -7.26 5.42 -0.45
N GLY A 290 -7.64 4.80 0.67
CA GLY A 290 -8.18 3.44 0.72
C GLY A 290 -7.11 2.35 0.74
N GLY A 291 -5.83 2.70 0.88
CA GLY A 291 -4.68 1.81 0.70
C GLY A 291 -4.13 1.86 -0.73
N GLU A 292 -3.62 0.73 -1.17
CA GLU A 292 -3.26 0.47 -2.57
C GLU A 292 -4.49 -0.10 -3.28
N GLN A 293 -5.10 0.72 -4.14
CA GLN A 293 -6.32 0.39 -4.89
C GLN A 293 -5.93 0.20 -6.36
N ASN A 294 -5.92 -1.06 -6.82
CA ASN A 294 -5.29 -1.40 -8.10
C ASN A 294 -5.98 -0.69 -9.28
N GLY A 295 -5.22 0.14 -10.00
CA GLY A 295 -5.69 0.92 -11.16
C GLY A 295 -6.28 2.29 -10.86
N SER A 296 -6.34 2.73 -9.59
CA SER A 296 -7.00 3.98 -9.20
C SER A 296 -6.25 4.75 -8.11
N PHE A 297 -6.12 6.06 -8.29
CA PHE A 297 -5.64 6.97 -7.24
C PHE A 297 -6.72 7.97 -6.77
N SER A 298 -7.70 8.28 -7.63
CA SER A 298 -8.80 9.22 -7.35
C SER A 298 -10.14 8.51 -7.43
N HIS A 299 -10.99 8.77 -6.43
CA HIS A 299 -12.15 7.94 -6.09
C HIS A 299 -13.47 8.68 -6.06
N ARG A 300 -13.51 9.95 -6.50
CA ARG A 300 -14.77 10.68 -6.62
C ARG A 300 -15.75 9.91 -7.53
N ASP A 301 -17.02 9.83 -7.11
CA ASP A 301 -18.09 9.11 -7.82
C ASP A 301 -17.83 7.60 -7.94
N LYS A 302 -17.00 7.04 -7.06
CA LYS A 302 -16.69 5.61 -7.00
C LYS A 302 -16.93 5.05 -5.61
N THR A 303 -17.16 3.75 -5.58
CA THR A 303 -17.11 2.93 -4.37
C THR A 303 -15.72 2.33 -4.22
N VAL A 304 -15.14 2.46 -3.04
CA VAL A 304 -13.87 1.86 -2.63
C VAL A 304 -14.15 0.84 -1.54
N TYR A 305 -13.72 -0.39 -1.77
CA TYR A 305 -13.73 -1.44 -0.77
C TYR A 305 -12.46 -1.31 0.06
N VAL A 306 -12.64 -1.15 1.36
CA VAL A 306 -11.54 -1.18 2.33
C VAL A 306 -11.67 -2.49 3.09
N ALA A 307 -11.22 -3.53 2.44
CA ALA A 307 -11.30 -4.90 2.91
C ALA A 307 -10.07 -5.64 2.38
N ASN A 308 -10.01 -6.93 2.62
CA ASN A 308 -9.02 -7.78 1.99
C ASN A 308 -9.68 -8.58 0.86
N ASN A 309 -8.99 -8.68 -0.29
CA ASN A 309 -9.33 -9.63 -1.34
C ASN A 309 -8.06 -10.22 -1.96
N THR A 310 -8.22 -11.31 -2.69
CA THR A 310 -7.13 -11.99 -3.40
C THR A 310 -7.15 -11.70 -4.91
N ASN A 311 -7.81 -10.60 -5.32
CA ASN A 311 -7.71 -10.12 -6.70
C ASN A 311 -6.45 -9.26 -6.84
N TRP A 312 -5.42 -9.81 -7.46
CA TRP A 312 -4.14 -9.13 -7.69
C TRP A 312 -4.12 -8.22 -8.92
N ASN A 313 -5.22 -8.15 -9.68
CA ASN A 313 -5.32 -7.37 -10.93
C ASN A 313 -5.97 -5.99 -10.68
N GLU A 314 -6.22 -5.24 -11.75
CA GLU A 314 -7.00 -3.98 -11.70
C GLU A 314 -8.33 -4.20 -10.97
N GLY A 315 -8.69 -3.28 -10.06
CA GLY A 315 -9.84 -3.41 -9.16
C GLY A 315 -9.60 -4.24 -7.89
N GLY A 316 -8.41 -4.83 -7.74
CA GLY A 316 -7.92 -5.43 -6.49
C GLY A 316 -7.66 -4.43 -5.36
N TYR A 317 -7.69 -4.92 -4.12
CA TYR A 317 -7.53 -4.10 -2.90
C TYR A 317 -6.91 -4.87 -1.72
N ASN A 318 -6.03 -5.84 -2.00
CA ASN A 318 -5.29 -6.67 -1.02
C ASN A 318 -4.46 -5.85 0.00
N ASN A 319 -4.05 -4.64 -0.38
CA ASN A 319 -3.24 -3.74 0.43
C ASN A 319 -4.05 -2.52 0.91
N SER A 320 -5.24 -2.77 1.44
CA SER A 320 -6.19 -1.75 1.89
C SER A 320 -5.77 -1.03 3.17
N GLN A 321 -6.17 0.23 3.30
CA GLN A 321 -6.09 0.98 4.56
C GLN A 321 -7.39 1.74 4.81
N PRO A 322 -7.99 1.65 6.01
CA PRO A 322 -9.20 2.41 6.38
C PRO A 322 -8.92 3.89 6.62
N PHE A 323 -8.29 4.52 5.64
CA PHE A 323 -7.88 5.91 5.62
C PHE A 323 -8.16 6.51 4.25
N TYR A 324 -8.82 7.66 4.22
CA TYR A 324 -9.01 8.43 2.98
C TYR A 324 -8.71 9.92 3.20
N LEU A 325 -8.40 10.59 2.08
CA LEU A 325 -8.16 12.02 1.99
C LEU A 325 -9.27 12.70 1.22
N SER A 326 -9.55 13.95 1.55
CA SER A 326 -10.39 14.85 0.76
C SER A 326 -9.60 16.09 0.33
N SER A 327 -9.82 16.50 -0.92
CA SER A 327 -9.37 17.80 -1.45
C SER A 327 -9.90 19.02 -0.68
N ALA A 328 -10.95 18.86 0.15
CA ALA A 328 -11.45 19.91 1.04
C ALA A 328 -10.52 20.20 2.24
N GLY A 329 -9.37 19.52 2.33
CA GLY A 329 -8.32 19.80 3.32
C GLY A 329 -8.47 19.00 4.61
N TYR A 330 -8.94 17.76 4.51
CA TYR A 330 -9.01 16.84 5.64
C TYR A 330 -8.75 15.38 5.21
N GLY A 331 -8.42 14.54 6.17
CA GLY A 331 -8.44 13.08 6.00
C GLY A 331 -9.07 12.39 7.19
N VAL A 332 -9.54 11.17 6.97
CA VAL A 332 -10.27 10.37 7.95
C VAL A 332 -9.64 8.99 8.03
N TYR A 333 -9.21 8.60 9.22
CA TYR A 333 -8.80 7.23 9.53
C TYR A 333 -9.84 6.58 10.44
N ARG A 334 -10.27 5.36 10.13
CA ARG A 334 -11.16 4.53 10.96
C ARG A 334 -10.33 3.51 11.73
N ASN A 335 -10.38 3.58 13.06
CA ASN A 335 -9.60 2.74 13.96
C ASN A 335 -10.29 1.40 14.20
N THR A 336 -10.05 0.43 13.31
CA THR A 336 -10.76 -0.84 13.24
C THR A 336 -10.00 -1.86 12.40
N PHE A 337 -10.26 -3.15 12.64
CA PHE A 337 -9.85 -4.25 11.76
C PHE A 337 -11.02 -4.79 10.93
N ALA A 338 -12.24 -4.28 11.12
CA ALA A 338 -13.38 -4.72 10.33
C ALA A 338 -13.31 -4.16 8.91
N PRO A 339 -13.68 -4.97 7.90
CA PRO A 339 -13.82 -4.49 6.53
C PRO A 339 -14.86 -3.39 6.44
N GLY A 340 -14.70 -2.54 5.43
CA GLY A 340 -15.56 -1.40 5.19
C GLY A 340 -15.71 -1.08 3.72
N VAL A 341 -16.60 -0.12 3.47
CA VAL A 341 -16.90 0.40 2.14
C VAL A 341 -17.06 1.90 2.24
N TYR A 342 -16.40 2.61 1.33
CA TYR A 342 -16.47 4.05 1.16
C TYR A 342 -17.08 4.35 -0.21
N ASP A 343 -18.32 4.84 -0.21
CA ASP A 343 -18.96 5.36 -1.40
C ASP A 343 -18.75 6.87 -1.45
N PHE A 344 -18.06 7.36 -2.49
CA PHE A 344 -17.81 8.78 -2.71
C PHE A 344 -18.74 9.36 -3.78
N GLY A 345 -19.97 8.87 -3.87
CA GLY A 345 -21.07 9.42 -4.67
C GLY A 345 -21.54 10.81 -4.22
N PRO A 346 -22.71 11.30 -4.68
CA PRO A 346 -23.23 12.63 -4.36
C PRO A 346 -23.29 12.96 -2.87
N SER A 347 -23.66 11.98 -2.05
CA SER A 347 -23.39 11.95 -0.61
C SER A 347 -22.31 10.91 -0.34
N VAL A 348 -21.36 11.23 0.54
CA VAL A 348 -20.30 10.30 0.89
C VAL A 348 -20.80 9.37 1.98
N HIS A 349 -20.78 8.06 1.74
CA HIS A 349 -21.14 7.05 2.73
C HIS A 349 -19.91 6.24 3.13
N ALA A 350 -19.49 6.34 4.39
CA ALA A 350 -18.31 5.65 4.90
C ALA A 350 -18.60 4.89 6.19
N GLY A 351 -18.31 3.60 6.20
CA GLY A 351 -18.51 2.73 7.37
C GLY A 351 -17.76 1.42 7.29
N GLN A 352 -17.81 0.70 8.40
CA GLN A 352 -17.20 -0.60 8.61
C GLN A 352 -18.25 -1.57 9.15
N GLN A 353 -17.95 -2.86 9.03
CA GLN A 353 -18.74 -3.94 9.61
C GLN A 353 -18.58 -4.02 11.13
N GLU A 354 -18.76 -2.88 11.79
CA GLU A 354 -18.69 -2.70 13.23
C GLU A 354 -19.78 -1.70 13.63
N ARG A 355 -20.55 -2.02 14.68
CA ARG A 355 -21.64 -1.16 15.18
C ARG A 355 -21.14 0.01 16.03
N ARG A 356 -19.96 0.54 15.68
CA ARG A 356 -19.33 1.71 16.30
C ARG A 356 -18.62 2.55 15.26
N LEU A 357 -18.52 3.84 15.52
CA LEU A 357 -17.60 4.77 14.88
C LEU A 357 -16.41 4.99 15.82
N ASP A 358 -15.20 4.87 15.31
CA ASP A 358 -13.99 5.38 15.94
C ASP A 358 -13.11 5.97 14.85
N ALA A 359 -13.21 7.29 14.68
CA ALA A 359 -12.65 8.02 13.55
C ALA A 359 -11.71 9.13 14.00
N TYR A 360 -10.54 9.19 13.40
CA TYR A 360 -9.59 10.29 13.52
C TYR A 360 -9.68 11.19 12.30
N TYR A 361 -9.84 12.48 12.54
CA TYR A 361 -9.85 13.53 11.53
C TYR A 361 -8.58 14.36 11.64
N PHE A 362 -7.89 14.50 10.51
CA PHE A 362 -6.68 15.29 10.38
C PHE A 362 -6.96 16.47 9.44
N LEU A 363 -6.42 17.65 9.74
CA LEU A 363 -6.70 18.88 8.99
C LEU A 363 -5.43 19.44 8.33
N GLY A 364 -5.55 19.83 7.06
CA GLY A 364 -4.47 20.42 6.29
C GLY A 364 -4.49 20.02 4.82
N ASP A 365 -3.45 20.42 4.09
CA ASP A 365 -3.18 19.84 2.77
C ASP A 365 -2.90 18.32 2.86
N ALA A 366 -2.90 17.65 1.71
CA ALA A 366 -2.73 16.20 1.63
C ALA A 366 -1.45 15.72 2.34
N LYS A 367 -0.31 16.42 2.17
CA LYS A 367 0.97 16.04 2.80
C LYS A 367 0.89 16.11 4.32
N LYS A 368 0.31 17.18 4.88
CA LYS A 368 0.11 17.34 6.32
C LYS A 368 -0.84 16.29 6.88
N VAL A 369 -1.90 15.95 6.14
CA VAL A 369 -2.88 14.92 6.54
C VAL A 369 -2.25 13.53 6.55
N ILE A 370 -1.52 13.15 5.49
CA ILE A 370 -0.73 11.90 5.44
C ILE A 370 0.26 11.85 6.61
N GLY A 371 0.93 12.97 6.88
CA GLY A 371 1.86 13.07 7.99
C GLY A 371 1.21 12.94 9.36
N GLY A 372 0.01 13.49 9.56
CA GLY A 372 -0.78 13.32 10.78
C GLY A 372 -1.19 11.86 10.98
N TYR A 373 -1.73 11.23 9.94
CA TYR A 373 -2.14 9.82 9.93
C TYR A 373 -0.97 8.87 10.25
N THR A 374 0.13 8.99 9.51
CA THR A 374 1.31 8.14 9.74
C THR A 374 1.99 8.42 11.09
N SER A 375 1.86 9.61 11.67
CA SER A 375 2.34 9.85 13.04
C SER A 375 1.52 9.08 14.10
N LEU A 376 0.25 8.79 13.80
CA LEU A 376 -0.64 8.04 14.68
C LEU A 376 -0.41 6.52 14.57
N VAL A 377 -0.32 6.00 13.34
CA VAL A 377 -0.31 4.54 13.09
C VAL A 377 1.09 3.95 12.80
N GLY A 378 2.10 4.81 12.69
CA GLY A 378 3.50 4.46 12.40
C GLY A 378 4.02 5.13 11.12
N LYS A 379 5.18 5.78 11.23
CA LYS A 379 5.87 6.35 10.08
C LYS A 379 6.41 5.25 9.16
N PRO A 380 6.51 5.48 7.84
CA PRO A 380 7.21 4.58 6.95
C PRO A 380 8.58 4.17 7.52
N PHE A 381 8.93 2.90 7.42
CA PHE A 381 10.26 2.47 7.87
C PHE A 381 11.35 3.07 6.98
N MET A 382 12.56 3.22 7.51
CA MET A 382 13.71 3.56 6.69
C MET A 382 14.32 2.27 6.16
N PRO A 383 14.29 1.99 4.84
CA PRO A 383 14.86 0.76 4.31
C PRO A 383 16.39 0.77 4.42
N PRO A 384 17.01 -0.41 4.47
CA PRO A 384 18.41 -0.52 4.15
C PRO A 384 18.63 -0.17 2.68
N VAL A 385 19.81 0.35 2.34
CA VAL A 385 20.12 0.81 0.98
C VAL A 385 20.03 -0.32 -0.06
N TYR A 386 20.42 -1.55 0.31
CA TYR A 386 20.25 -2.72 -0.55
C TYR A 386 18.78 -3.04 -0.85
N GLY A 387 17.84 -2.60 0.00
CA GLY A 387 16.41 -2.76 -0.25
C GLY A 387 15.87 -1.79 -1.31
N LEU A 388 16.63 -0.74 -1.65
CA LEU A 388 16.34 0.13 -2.79
C LEU A 388 17.02 -0.38 -4.07
N GLU A 389 17.95 -1.32 -4.00
CA GLU A 389 18.53 -1.96 -5.18
C GLU A 389 17.59 -3.08 -5.68
N PRO A 390 17.75 -3.57 -6.91
CA PRO A 390 16.91 -4.65 -7.43
C PRO A 390 17.07 -5.94 -6.61
N GLY A 391 15.94 -6.58 -6.30
CA GLY A 391 15.90 -7.93 -5.72
C GLY A 391 15.62 -9.01 -6.77
N ASP A 392 15.98 -10.24 -6.45
CA ASP A 392 15.62 -11.44 -7.22
C ASP A 392 14.99 -12.48 -6.28
N ALA A 393 14.02 -13.25 -6.76
CA ALA A 393 13.33 -14.25 -5.96
C ALA A 393 13.05 -15.49 -6.80
N ASP A 394 13.37 -16.67 -6.25
CA ASP A 394 13.03 -17.95 -6.85
C ASP A 394 12.85 -19.01 -5.76
N CYS A 395 12.17 -20.10 -6.12
CA CYS A 395 12.17 -21.33 -5.37
C CYS A 395 13.15 -22.33 -5.98
N TYR A 396 14.31 -22.51 -5.34
CA TYR A 396 15.35 -23.42 -5.82
C TYR A 396 15.07 -24.89 -5.50
N LEU A 397 14.63 -25.20 -4.28
CA LEU A 397 14.34 -26.57 -3.86
C LEU A 397 12.89 -26.95 -4.18
N HIS A 398 12.63 -28.19 -4.61
CA HIS A 398 11.26 -28.76 -4.72
C HIS A 398 10.25 -27.97 -5.57
N ASN A 399 10.70 -27.04 -6.41
CA ASN A 399 9.82 -26.29 -7.29
C ASN A 399 9.32 -27.20 -8.42
N ALA A 400 8.05 -27.60 -8.38
CA ALA A 400 7.46 -28.48 -9.40
C ALA A 400 7.47 -27.89 -10.83
N ASN A 401 7.59 -26.57 -10.96
CA ASN A 401 7.74 -25.92 -12.25
C ASN A 401 9.19 -25.92 -12.76
N GLN A 402 10.16 -26.22 -11.91
CA GLN A 402 11.56 -26.31 -12.29
C GLN A 402 12.04 -27.76 -12.09
N GLY A 403 13.22 -28.10 -12.61
CA GLY A 403 13.86 -29.35 -12.21
C GLY A 403 14.32 -29.28 -10.76
N GLU A 404 14.73 -30.41 -10.17
CA GLU A 404 15.38 -30.37 -8.85
C GLU A 404 16.66 -29.52 -8.94
N ARG A 405 16.76 -28.50 -8.09
CA ARG A 405 17.93 -27.64 -7.90
C ARG A 405 18.27 -27.60 -6.42
N HIS A 406 19.37 -26.94 -6.08
CA HIS A 406 19.86 -26.75 -4.71
C HIS A 406 19.84 -25.28 -4.33
N THR A 407 19.71 -24.94 -3.04
CA THR A 407 19.74 -23.53 -2.60
C THR A 407 21.03 -22.81 -3.04
N LEU A 408 22.16 -23.52 -3.14
CA LEU A 408 23.43 -22.98 -3.65
C LEU A 408 23.40 -22.63 -5.15
N ASP A 409 22.45 -23.16 -5.93
CA ASP A 409 22.29 -22.78 -7.34
C ASP A 409 21.87 -21.31 -7.52
N ALA A 410 21.37 -20.66 -6.45
CA ALA A 410 21.16 -19.22 -6.43
C ALA A 410 22.44 -18.43 -6.75
N LEU A 411 23.61 -18.96 -6.40
CA LEU A 411 24.89 -18.31 -6.69
C LEU A 411 25.18 -18.24 -8.20
N LYS A 412 24.67 -19.18 -9.00
CA LYS A 412 24.80 -19.15 -10.47
C LYS A 412 23.96 -18.03 -11.07
N VAL A 413 22.79 -17.76 -10.49
CA VAL A 413 21.96 -16.61 -10.89
C VAL A 413 22.65 -15.31 -10.49
N ALA A 414 23.22 -15.25 -9.28
CA ALA A 414 24.01 -14.10 -8.83
C ALA A 414 25.25 -13.84 -9.72
N ASP A 415 25.93 -14.90 -10.20
CA ASP A 415 27.00 -14.78 -11.21
C ASP A 415 26.49 -14.12 -12.49
N GLY A 416 25.28 -14.48 -12.95
CA GLY A 416 24.64 -13.85 -14.11
C GLY A 416 24.45 -12.34 -13.97
N TYR A 417 24.07 -11.85 -12.79
CA TYR A 417 24.01 -10.40 -12.51
C TYR A 417 25.39 -9.74 -12.63
N VAL A 418 26.43 -10.36 -12.06
CA VAL A 418 27.81 -9.85 -12.12
C VAL A 418 28.34 -9.83 -13.54
N ASP A 419 28.24 -10.94 -14.26
CA ASP A 419 28.75 -11.12 -15.63
C ASP A 419 28.11 -10.13 -16.61
N ASN A 420 26.83 -9.81 -16.38
CA ASN A 420 26.08 -8.86 -17.19
C ASN A 420 26.15 -7.42 -16.67
N GLN A 421 26.92 -7.12 -15.61
CA GLN A 421 27.04 -5.78 -15.02
C GLN A 421 25.68 -5.19 -14.60
N LEU A 422 24.83 -6.02 -14.00
CA LEU A 422 23.51 -5.64 -13.50
C LEU A 422 23.57 -5.53 -11.97
N PRO A 423 22.96 -4.51 -11.37
CA PRO A 423 22.91 -4.39 -9.91
C PRO A 423 21.98 -5.43 -9.28
N LEU A 424 22.37 -5.89 -8.10
CA LEU A 424 21.63 -6.84 -7.29
C LEU A 424 21.86 -6.53 -5.81
N GLY A 425 20.80 -6.15 -5.11
CA GLY A 425 20.87 -5.84 -3.68
C GLY A 425 20.65 -7.06 -2.78
N TRP A 426 19.76 -7.95 -3.18
CA TRP A 426 19.34 -9.10 -2.36
C TRP A 426 18.65 -10.20 -3.17
N MET A 427 18.60 -11.40 -2.62
CA MET A 427 17.92 -12.55 -3.24
C MET A 427 17.07 -13.35 -2.25
N LEU A 428 15.82 -13.68 -2.58
CA LEU A 428 15.05 -14.74 -1.90
C LEU A 428 15.41 -16.09 -2.51
N VAL A 429 15.88 -17.01 -1.66
CA VAL A 429 16.39 -18.32 -2.11
C VAL A 429 15.45 -19.50 -1.81
N ASN A 430 14.21 -19.21 -1.40
CA ASN A 430 13.20 -20.21 -1.04
C ASN A 430 11.75 -19.74 -1.28
N ASP A 431 11.51 -18.88 -2.28
CA ASP A 431 10.20 -18.23 -2.44
C ASP A 431 9.12 -19.17 -2.98
N GLY A 432 8.38 -19.81 -2.07
CA GLY A 432 7.22 -20.62 -2.42
C GLY A 432 6.90 -21.74 -1.42
N TYR A 433 5.65 -22.19 -1.44
CA TYR A 433 5.19 -23.30 -0.60
C TYR A 433 5.99 -24.57 -0.84
N GLY A 434 6.45 -25.19 0.25
CA GLY A 434 7.20 -26.44 0.19
C GLY A 434 8.60 -26.30 -0.39
N CYS A 435 9.07 -25.08 -0.69
CA CYS A 435 10.42 -24.87 -1.21
C CYS A 435 11.47 -25.36 -0.21
N GLY A 436 11.41 -24.85 1.03
CA GLY A 436 12.44 -25.13 2.03
C GLY A 436 13.79 -24.52 1.64
N TYR A 437 14.84 -24.88 2.36
CA TYR A 437 16.20 -24.39 2.09
C TYR A 437 17.25 -25.34 2.66
N GLU A 438 18.47 -25.25 2.13
CA GLU A 438 19.68 -25.89 2.66
C GLU A 438 20.89 -24.94 2.58
N ASN A 439 21.96 -25.25 3.33
CA ASN A 439 23.25 -24.55 3.24
C ASN A 439 23.21 -23.01 3.39
N LEU A 440 22.26 -22.48 4.17
CA LEU A 440 22.01 -21.03 4.28
C LEU A 440 23.25 -20.18 4.56
N ALA A 441 24.13 -20.62 5.46
CA ALA A 441 25.34 -19.85 5.79
C ALA A 441 26.31 -19.75 4.61
N GLU A 442 26.43 -20.81 3.81
CA GLU A 442 27.27 -20.84 2.62
C GLU A 442 26.64 -20.00 1.50
N THR A 443 25.33 -20.16 1.26
CA THR A 443 24.58 -19.34 0.31
C THR A 443 24.69 -17.85 0.65
N SER A 444 24.47 -17.48 1.91
CA SER A 444 24.59 -16.09 2.34
C SER A 444 25.99 -15.53 2.12
N LYS A 445 27.03 -16.30 2.43
CA LYS A 445 28.42 -15.87 2.20
C LYS A 445 28.69 -15.70 0.70
N GLY A 446 28.23 -16.62 -0.12
CA GLY A 446 28.39 -16.57 -1.57
C GLY A 446 27.67 -15.38 -2.23
N LEU A 447 26.49 -15.01 -1.73
CA LEU A 447 25.77 -13.81 -2.17
C LEU A 447 26.50 -12.53 -1.73
N GLN A 448 26.99 -12.49 -0.48
CA GLN A 448 27.72 -11.33 0.03
C GLN A 448 29.02 -11.06 -0.72
N ASP A 449 29.72 -12.11 -1.16
CA ASP A 449 30.92 -12.00 -2.01
C ASP A 449 30.62 -11.37 -3.39
N ARG A 450 29.35 -11.41 -3.81
CA ARG A 450 28.83 -10.80 -5.05
C ARG A 450 28.10 -9.48 -4.80
N GLY A 451 28.09 -8.99 -3.56
CA GLY A 451 27.47 -7.71 -3.19
C GLY A 451 25.98 -7.76 -2.86
N ALA A 452 25.37 -8.94 -2.79
CA ALA A 452 23.94 -9.12 -2.48
C ALA A 452 23.72 -9.70 -1.08
N GLU A 453 22.59 -9.36 -0.45
CA GLU A 453 22.17 -9.93 0.83
C GLU A 453 21.18 -11.10 0.64
N MET A 454 21.20 -12.08 1.54
CA MET A 454 20.24 -13.19 1.50
C MET A 454 18.91 -12.79 2.11
N GLY A 455 17.83 -13.17 1.46
CA GLY A 455 16.47 -13.09 1.98
C GLY A 455 15.80 -14.45 1.99
N LEU A 456 14.74 -14.57 2.80
CA LEU A 456 13.91 -15.77 2.85
C LEU A 456 12.43 -15.44 2.83
N TRP A 457 11.68 -16.26 2.13
CA TRP A 457 10.25 -16.35 2.29
C TRP A 457 9.89 -17.03 3.63
N THR A 458 8.95 -16.44 4.35
CA THR A 458 8.68 -16.69 5.77
C THR A 458 7.21 -17.00 5.99
N GLN A 459 6.88 -18.24 6.40
CA GLN A 459 5.50 -18.70 6.69
C GLN A 459 5.22 -18.90 8.19
N ASP A 460 5.96 -19.82 8.82
CA ASP A 460 5.68 -20.36 10.15
C ASP A 460 6.93 -20.41 11.04
N GLY A 461 8.07 -19.93 10.54
CA GLY A 461 9.38 -20.03 11.18
C GLY A 461 9.80 -18.83 12.04
N ILE A 462 8.88 -18.15 12.74
CA ILE A 462 9.28 -17.05 13.65
C ILE A 462 10.29 -17.54 14.69
N ASP A 463 10.15 -18.79 15.15
CA ASP A 463 11.09 -19.46 16.05
C ASP A 463 12.47 -19.71 15.40
N LYS A 464 12.52 -19.89 14.07
CA LYS A 464 13.75 -20.09 13.29
C LYS A 464 14.43 -18.79 12.85
N LEU A 465 13.76 -17.63 12.97
CA LEU A 465 14.31 -16.35 12.52
C LEU A 465 15.68 -16.05 13.13
N ALA A 466 15.89 -16.37 14.41
CA ALA A 466 17.18 -16.15 15.06
C ALA A 466 18.32 -16.92 14.37
N ASP A 467 18.09 -18.20 14.07
CA ASP A 467 19.08 -19.04 13.39
C ASP A 467 19.26 -18.66 11.91
N GLN A 468 18.17 -18.28 11.22
CA GLN A 468 18.21 -17.81 9.83
C GLN A 468 18.96 -16.47 9.71
N VAL A 469 18.72 -15.53 10.62
CA VAL A 469 19.42 -14.22 10.66
C VAL A 469 20.90 -14.41 11.02
N LYS A 470 21.21 -15.36 11.91
CA LYS A 470 22.58 -15.78 12.21
C LYS A 470 23.26 -16.42 10.99
N ALA A 471 22.53 -17.17 10.18
CA ALA A 471 23.00 -17.71 8.91
C ALA A 471 23.15 -16.64 7.81
N GLY A 472 22.58 -15.44 8.01
CA GLY A 472 22.79 -14.26 7.16
C GLY A 472 21.54 -13.69 6.50
N GLN A 473 20.34 -14.14 6.86
CA GLN A 473 19.09 -13.53 6.36
C GLN A 473 19.00 -12.04 6.76
N ARG A 474 18.68 -11.20 5.78
CA ARG A 474 18.45 -9.74 5.94
C ARG A 474 17.16 -9.24 5.32
N VAL A 475 16.48 -10.09 4.53
CA VAL A 475 15.18 -9.78 3.94
C VAL A 475 14.17 -10.89 4.28
N ALA A 476 12.93 -10.51 4.57
CA ALA A 476 11.83 -11.44 4.76
C ALA A 476 10.70 -11.13 3.77
N LYS A 477 10.18 -12.12 3.06
CA LYS A 477 8.91 -12.00 2.31
C LYS A 477 7.86 -12.84 3.00
N LEU A 478 6.75 -12.22 3.40
CA LEU A 478 5.70 -12.89 4.14
C LEU A 478 4.84 -13.73 3.22
N ASP A 479 4.49 -14.91 3.71
CA ASP A 479 3.61 -15.84 3.04
C ASP A 479 2.15 -15.38 2.98
N VAL A 480 1.53 -15.58 1.81
CA VAL A 480 0.10 -15.36 1.60
C VAL A 480 -0.76 -16.29 2.47
N ALA A 481 -0.41 -17.55 2.71
CA ALA A 481 -1.23 -18.39 3.60
C ALA A 481 -1.15 -17.93 5.05
N TRP A 482 0.01 -17.40 5.45
CA TRP A 482 0.17 -16.81 6.77
C TRP A 482 -0.59 -15.49 6.91
N VAL A 483 -0.43 -14.54 5.98
CA VAL A 483 -1.01 -13.19 6.14
C VAL A 483 -2.31 -12.95 5.37
N GLY A 484 -2.79 -13.95 4.62
CA GLY A 484 -3.87 -13.84 3.64
C GLY A 484 -5.24 -13.59 4.22
N ASN A 485 -5.43 -13.84 5.52
CA ASN A 485 -6.63 -13.37 6.25
C ASN A 485 -6.61 -11.84 6.45
N GLY A 486 -5.45 -11.20 6.34
CA GLY A 486 -5.26 -9.75 6.37
C GLY A 486 -5.32 -9.14 7.76
N TYR A 487 -5.71 -7.86 7.81
CA TYR A 487 -6.04 -7.13 9.04
C TYR A 487 -4.95 -7.22 10.13
N GLY A 488 -5.31 -7.61 11.35
CA GLY A 488 -4.38 -7.70 12.48
C GLY A 488 -3.34 -8.81 12.34
N MET A 489 -3.67 -9.90 11.66
CA MET A 489 -2.77 -11.03 11.45
C MET A 489 -1.59 -10.63 10.56
N SER A 490 -1.87 -9.96 9.44
CA SER A 490 -0.84 -9.42 8.54
C SER A 490 0.08 -8.41 9.26
N LEU A 491 -0.51 -7.52 10.05
CA LEU A 491 0.24 -6.46 10.73
C LEU A 491 1.15 -7.02 11.85
N ASP A 492 0.65 -8.00 12.60
CA ASP A 492 1.43 -8.73 13.62
C ASP A 492 2.56 -9.54 12.99
N ALA A 493 2.28 -10.26 11.90
CA ALA A 493 3.28 -11.02 11.15
C ALA A 493 4.43 -10.14 10.68
N CYS A 494 4.12 -8.97 10.12
CA CYS A 494 5.16 -8.04 9.72
C CYS A 494 5.97 -7.54 10.92
N ASP A 495 5.31 -7.01 11.96
CA ASP A 495 6.02 -6.46 13.12
C ASP A 495 6.97 -7.52 13.73
N LYS A 496 6.54 -8.80 13.77
CA LYS A 496 7.37 -9.93 14.22
C LYS A 496 8.52 -10.28 13.28
N ALA A 497 8.29 -10.34 11.96
CA ALA A 497 9.36 -10.63 10.99
C ALA A 497 10.42 -9.53 11.00
N LYS A 498 9.99 -8.26 11.07
CA LYS A 498 10.88 -7.11 11.21
C LYS A 498 11.68 -7.19 12.51
N ALA A 499 11.00 -7.39 13.64
CA ALA A 499 11.66 -7.56 14.94
C ALA A 499 12.63 -8.75 14.93
N GLY A 500 12.30 -9.86 14.27
CA GLY A 500 13.18 -11.02 14.15
C GLY A 500 14.52 -10.70 13.50
N ILE A 501 14.54 -9.86 12.44
CA ILE A 501 15.78 -9.38 11.84
C ILE A 501 16.51 -8.41 12.80
N GLU A 502 15.78 -7.47 13.38
CA GLU A 502 16.35 -6.39 14.20
C GLU A 502 16.82 -6.84 15.59
N ASP A 503 16.24 -7.87 16.18
CA ASP A 503 16.63 -8.38 17.49
C ASP A 503 17.84 -9.31 17.39
N ASN A 504 18.09 -9.88 16.22
CA ASN A 504 19.16 -10.83 15.95
C ASN A 504 20.29 -10.26 15.05
N SER A 505 20.21 -8.98 14.67
CA SER A 505 21.27 -8.29 13.92
C SER A 505 21.28 -6.77 14.16
N ASP A 506 22.31 -6.07 13.68
CA ASP A 506 22.37 -4.60 13.67
C ASP A 506 21.65 -3.98 12.46
N ALA A 507 21.28 -4.80 11.47
CA ALA A 507 20.61 -4.37 10.25
C ALA A 507 19.20 -3.84 10.52
N ARG A 508 18.71 -3.01 9.61
CA ARG A 508 17.31 -2.60 9.53
C ARG A 508 16.47 -3.80 9.09
N GLY A 509 15.32 -4.02 9.71
CA GLY A 509 14.41 -5.04 9.22
C GLY A 509 13.81 -4.61 7.88
N PHE A 510 13.87 -5.51 6.90
CA PHE A 510 13.32 -5.30 5.55
C PHE A 510 12.36 -6.42 5.21
N VAL A 511 11.07 -6.10 5.19
CA VAL A 511 9.98 -7.06 5.04
C VAL A 511 9.16 -6.73 3.80
N TRP A 512 8.77 -7.75 3.04
CA TRP A 512 7.83 -7.68 1.91
C TRP A 512 6.51 -8.35 2.27
N MET A 513 5.39 -7.72 1.94
CA MET A 513 4.07 -8.18 2.35
C MET A 513 3.09 -8.24 1.17
N PRO A 514 2.33 -9.33 1.01
CA PRO A 514 1.33 -9.42 -0.05
C PRO A 514 -0.06 -8.87 0.32
N VAL A 515 -0.36 -8.79 1.62
CA VAL A 515 -1.64 -8.31 2.15
C VAL A 515 -1.31 -7.40 3.32
N SER A 516 -2.06 -6.31 3.50
CA SER A 516 -1.78 -5.34 4.56
C SER A 516 -3.02 -4.67 5.16
N TRP A 517 -2.78 -3.82 6.16
CA TRP A 517 -3.78 -2.95 6.78
C TRP A 517 -3.15 -1.63 7.23
N ALA A 518 -3.93 -0.75 7.86
CA ALA A 518 -3.41 0.50 8.42
C ALA A 518 -2.23 0.24 9.37
N GLY A 519 -1.11 0.91 9.10
CA GLY A 519 0.12 0.80 9.88
C GLY A 519 1.22 -0.04 9.20
N ALA A 520 0.90 -0.83 8.17
CA ALA A 520 1.88 -1.71 7.52
C ALA A 520 3.10 -0.98 6.94
N GLN A 521 2.95 0.29 6.54
CA GLN A 521 4.07 1.11 6.05
C GLN A 521 5.23 1.24 7.05
N ARG A 522 4.98 1.06 8.36
CA ARG A 522 6.04 1.10 9.39
C ARG A 522 6.94 -0.12 9.37
N CYS A 523 6.58 -1.13 8.59
CA CYS A 523 7.13 -2.45 8.71
C CYS A 523 7.61 -3.03 7.38
N GLY A 524 6.85 -2.90 6.29
CA GLY A 524 7.18 -3.58 5.05
C GLY A 524 6.86 -2.85 3.76
N VAL A 525 7.43 -3.36 2.68
CA VAL A 525 7.11 -3.05 1.28
C VAL A 525 5.85 -3.79 0.91
N LEU A 526 4.87 -3.08 0.35
CA LEU A 526 3.62 -3.69 -0.10
C LEU A 526 3.77 -4.17 -1.54
N TRP A 527 3.58 -5.48 -1.73
CA TRP A 527 3.65 -6.12 -3.04
C TRP A 527 2.25 -6.35 -3.58
N SER A 528 2.03 -6.03 -4.86
CA SER A 528 0.69 -5.97 -5.45
C SER A 528 0.08 -7.32 -5.85
N GLY A 529 0.74 -8.44 -5.58
CA GLY A 529 0.18 -9.77 -5.87
C GLY A 529 0.78 -10.48 -7.08
N ASP A 530 0.24 -11.66 -7.37
CA ASP A 530 0.59 -12.46 -8.53
C ASP A 530 -0.24 -12.02 -9.75
N GLN A 531 0.42 -11.47 -10.79
CA GLN A 531 -0.26 -11.06 -12.02
C GLN A 531 0.30 -11.75 -13.29
N LYS A 532 -0.43 -11.59 -14.40
CA LYS A 532 0.01 -11.99 -15.74
C LYS A 532 0.39 -10.76 -16.56
N LEU A 533 1.50 -10.85 -17.28
CA LEU A 533 2.00 -9.79 -18.14
C LEU A 533 1.01 -9.46 -19.27
N SER A 534 0.81 -8.17 -19.48
CA SER A 534 0.12 -7.58 -20.63
C SER A 534 0.44 -6.09 -20.70
N TRP A 535 0.14 -5.43 -21.81
CA TRP A 535 0.21 -3.96 -21.88
C TRP A 535 -0.71 -3.29 -20.87
N ASP A 536 -1.87 -3.90 -20.61
CA ASP A 536 -2.81 -3.41 -19.62
C ASP A 536 -2.27 -3.52 -18.20
N PHE A 537 -1.52 -4.60 -17.89
CA PHE A 537 -0.76 -4.76 -16.64
C PHE A 537 0.19 -3.58 -16.38
N VAL A 538 0.98 -3.18 -17.38
CA VAL A 538 1.87 -2.01 -17.24
C VAL A 538 1.05 -0.73 -17.01
N ARG A 539 -0.09 -0.58 -17.71
CA ARG A 539 -0.95 0.62 -17.62
C ARG A 539 -1.53 0.83 -16.23
N TRP A 540 -2.22 -0.17 -15.67
CA TRP A 540 -2.98 0.02 -14.43
C TRP A 540 -2.08 0.07 -13.19
N GLN A 541 -0.86 -0.49 -13.24
CA GLN A 541 0.10 -0.40 -12.14
C GLN A 541 0.56 1.03 -11.84
N ILE A 542 0.63 1.91 -12.85
CA ILE A 542 1.07 3.31 -12.70
C ILE A 542 0.24 4.07 -11.64
N PRO A 543 -1.10 4.17 -11.77
CA PRO A 543 -1.93 4.82 -10.76
C PRO A 543 -2.05 4.03 -9.46
N THR A 544 -1.84 2.70 -9.47
CA THR A 544 -1.77 1.89 -8.24
C THR A 544 -0.63 2.39 -7.34
N TYR A 545 0.58 2.46 -7.91
CA TYR A 545 1.77 2.77 -7.12
C TYR A 545 1.83 4.24 -6.71
N ALA A 546 1.52 5.16 -7.62
CA ALA A 546 1.41 6.57 -7.26
C ALA A 546 0.28 6.82 -6.25
N GLY A 547 -0.88 6.18 -6.43
CA GLY A 547 -2.04 6.36 -5.57
C GLY A 547 -1.81 5.92 -4.13
N ALA A 548 -1.01 4.88 -3.89
CA ALA A 548 -0.75 4.37 -2.55
C ALA A 548 -0.05 5.39 -1.63
N THR A 549 0.73 6.33 -2.16
CA THR A 549 1.30 7.45 -1.36
C THR A 549 0.21 8.30 -0.72
N MET A 550 -0.97 8.44 -1.36
CA MET A 550 -2.13 9.13 -0.79
C MET A 550 -2.71 8.40 0.43
N SER A 551 -2.31 7.14 0.66
CA SER A 551 -2.61 6.34 1.84
C SER A 551 -1.46 6.29 2.85
N GLY A 552 -0.39 7.07 2.68
CA GLY A 552 0.80 7.00 3.52
C GLY A 552 1.65 5.74 3.31
N ILE A 553 1.42 5.01 2.23
CA ILE A 553 2.25 3.88 1.80
C ILE A 553 3.40 4.46 0.98
N ALA A 554 4.60 4.51 1.57
CA ALA A 554 5.78 5.03 0.89
C ALA A 554 6.52 3.98 0.06
N TYR A 555 6.30 2.69 0.33
CA TYR A 555 6.98 1.57 -0.30
C TYR A 555 5.97 0.56 -0.84
N ASN A 556 5.77 0.60 -2.15
CA ASN A 556 4.97 -0.40 -2.83
C ASN A 556 5.44 -0.63 -4.27
N THR A 557 5.16 -1.82 -4.78
CA THR A 557 5.58 -2.27 -6.10
C THR A 557 4.93 -3.62 -6.44
N GLY A 558 5.34 -4.23 -7.55
CA GLY A 558 4.98 -5.59 -7.97
C GLY A 558 6.13 -6.21 -8.73
N ASP A 559 5.93 -7.42 -9.24
CA ASP A 559 6.98 -8.15 -9.96
C ASP A 559 7.39 -7.42 -11.24
N VAL A 560 8.68 -7.26 -11.47
CA VAL A 560 9.19 -6.83 -12.78
C VAL A 560 8.87 -7.93 -13.79
N GLY A 561 8.11 -7.61 -14.83
CA GLY A 561 7.77 -8.57 -15.89
C GLY A 561 6.69 -9.60 -15.52
N SER A 562 6.03 -9.47 -14.37
CA SER A 562 5.06 -10.44 -13.82
C SER A 562 5.64 -11.80 -13.40
N ILE A 563 4.93 -12.53 -12.54
CA ILE A 563 5.31 -13.88 -12.11
C ILE A 563 5.01 -14.97 -13.16
N TYR A 564 3.90 -14.87 -13.89
CA TYR A 564 3.38 -16.00 -14.68
C TYR A 564 3.69 -15.96 -16.18
N SER A 565 4.04 -14.80 -16.74
CA SER A 565 4.17 -14.64 -18.19
C SER A 565 5.36 -13.75 -18.54
N HIS A 566 5.99 -14.01 -19.68
CA HIS A 566 7.17 -13.28 -20.12
C HIS A 566 7.05 -12.89 -21.60
N ASP A 567 7.46 -11.66 -21.88
CA ASP A 567 7.68 -11.09 -23.20
C ASP A 567 8.77 -10.03 -23.07
N ALA A 568 9.84 -10.14 -23.85
CA ALA A 568 11.03 -9.31 -23.71
C ALA A 568 10.73 -7.80 -23.84
N LYS A 569 9.79 -7.42 -24.72
CA LYS A 569 9.42 -6.02 -24.95
C LYS A 569 8.63 -5.46 -23.77
N MET A 570 7.63 -6.19 -23.29
CA MET A 570 6.83 -5.79 -22.12
C MET A 570 7.67 -5.79 -20.84
N TYR A 571 8.57 -6.75 -20.67
CA TYR A 571 9.51 -6.78 -19.54
C TYR A 571 10.37 -5.50 -19.51
N ALA A 572 10.98 -5.13 -20.64
CA ALA A 572 11.81 -3.92 -20.71
C ALA A 572 11.01 -2.64 -20.40
N ARG A 573 9.76 -2.54 -20.85
CA ARG A 573 8.88 -1.39 -20.56
C ARG A 573 8.43 -1.34 -19.11
N ASP A 574 8.16 -2.49 -18.50
CA ASP A 574 7.79 -2.57 -17.10
C ASP A 574 8.97 -2.24 -16.18
N LEU A 575 10.17 -2.76 -16.47
CA LEU A 575 11.39 -2.42 -15.74
C LEU A 575 11.69 -0.91 -15.83
N GLN A 576 11.53 -0.30 -17.01
CA GLN A 576 11.62 1.15 -17.19
C GLN A 576 10.65 1.90 -16.26
N ALA A 577 9.39 1.50 -16.24
CA ALA A 577 8.36 2.11 -15.39
C ALA A 577 8.70 1.99 -13.89
N LYS A 578 9.25 0.83 -13.48
CA LYS A 578 9.57 0.50 -12.08
C LYS A 578 10.90 1.05 -11.59
N THR A 579 11.77 1.52 -12.49
CA THR A 579 13.09 2.10 -12.18
C THR A 579 13.04 3.24 -11.15
N PHE A 580 11.92 3.97 -11.09
CA PHE A 580 11.70 5.10 -10.17
C PHE A 580 10.78 4.76 -8.98
N LEU A 581 10.34 3.51 -8.85
CA LEU A 581 9.66 3.03 -7.66
C LEU A 581 10.66 2.78 -6.53
N PRO A 582 10.25 2.83 -5.26
CA PRO A 582 11.20 2.79 -4.15
C PRO A 582 11.80 1.40 -3.94
N ALA A 583 11.13 0.32 -4.33
CA ALA A 583 11.66 -1.04 -4.30
C ALA A 583 11.20 -1.80 -5.55
N ILE A 584 12.03 -2.72 -6.06
CA ILE A 584 11.70 -3.58 -7.21
C ILE A 584 12.26 -4.98 -7.00
N MET A 585 11.57 -5.99 -7.54
CA MET A 585 11.96 -7.40 -7.44
C MET A 585 11.61 -8.13 -8.73
N THR A 586 12.53 -8.95 -9.21
CA THR A 586 12.29 -9.99 -10.21
C THR A 586 11.74 -11.23 -9.52
N MET A 587 10.63 -11.77 -10.00
CA MET A 587 10.01 -12.99 -9.45
C MET A 587 10.10 -14.12 -10.47
N ASP A 588 10.90 -15.15 -10.18
CA ASP A 588 11.24 -16.23 -11.09
C ASP A 588 10.62 -17.57 -10.69
N GLY A 589 10.71 -18.56 -11.58
CA GLY A 589 10.35 -19.95 -11.31
C GLY A 589 8.97 -20.38 -11.81
N TRP A 590 8.12 -19.44 -12.22
CA TRP A 590 6.72 -19.69 -12.60
C TRP A 590 6.34 -19.21 -14.00
N ALA A 591 7.23 -18.45 -14.66
CA ALA A 591 6.92 -17.78 -15.90
C ALA A 591 6.90 -18.72 -17.10
N ARG A 592 6.04 -18.39 -18.06
CA ARG A 592 6.05 -18.98 -19.40
C ARG A 592 6.20 -17.89 -20.44
N ASP A 593 7.03 -18.15 -21.43
CA ASP A 593 7.15 -17.31 -22.60
C ASP A 593 5.81 -17.29 -23.35
N MET A 594 5.31 -16.08 -23.64
CA MET A 594 3.98 -15.90 -24.22
C MET A 594 3.88 -16.37 -25.67
N THR A 595 5.01 -16.52 -26.37
CA THR A 595 5.05 -16.93 -27.78
C THR A 595 5.16 -18.44 -27.94
N THR A 596 6.03 -19.07 -27.14
CA THR A 596 6.39 -20.48 -27.24
C THR A 596 5.64 -21.35 -26.22
N GLY A 597 5.11 -20.75 -25.15
CA GLY A 597 4.48 -21.46 -24.02
C GLY A 597 5.48 -22.24 -23.14
N GLN A 598 6.77 -22.17 -23.46
CA GLN A 598 7.83 -22.86 -22.71
C GLN A 598 8.12 -22.12 -21.40
N LYS A 599 8.63 -22.87 -20.42
CA LYS A 599 9.13 -22.31 -19.17
C LYS A 599 10.32 -21.40 -19.49
N ILE A 600 10.39 -20.25 -18.85
CA ILE A 600 11.47 -19.27 -19.04
C ILE A 600 11.79 -18.62 -17.70
N ASN A 601 13.06 -18.24 -17.52
CA ASN A 601 13.46 -17.48 -16.35
C ASN A 601 13.12 -16.00 -16.53
N GLN A 602 13.05 -15.24 -15.43
CA GLN A 602 12.67 -13.82 -15.44
C GLN A 602 13.85 -12.84 -15.29
N GLN A 603 15.09 -13.31 -15.23
CA GLN A 603 16.22 -12.41 -15.00
C GLN A 603 16.45 -11.42 -16.16
N PRO A 604 16.90 -10.18 -15.90
CA PRO A 604 16.93 -9.09 -16.87
C PRO A 604 17.86 -9.25 -18.08
N TRP A 605 18.60 -10.37 -18.19
CA TRP A 605 19.50 -10.68 -19.31
C TRP A 605 19.06 -11.85 -20.19
N VAL A 606 17.97 -12.55 -19.83
CA VAL A 606 17.60 -13.85 -20.43
C VAL A 606 17.31 -13.76 -21.93
N ASP A 607 16.81 -12.62 -22.41
CA ASP A 607 16.49 -12.38 -23.82
C ASP A 607 17.69 -11.96 -24.68
N GLY A 608 18.85 -11.72 -24.06
CA GLY A 608 20.02 -11.19 -24.75
C GLY A 608 19.82 -9.77 -25.30
N GLU A 609 20.65 -9.39 -26.28
CA GLU A 609 20.61 -8.05 -26.87
C GLU A 609 19.44 -7.88 -27.87
N PRO A 610 18.78 -6.71 -27.92
CA PRO A 610 19.13 -5.46 -27.23
C PRO A 610 18.57 -5.32 -25.81
N TYR A 611 17.77 -6.28 -25.33
CA TYR A 611 17.04 -6.17 -24.06
C TYR A 611 17.98 -6.07 -22.86
N THR A 612 19.04 -6.88 -22.81
CA THR A 612 20.04 -6.84 -21.73
C THR A 612 20.65 -5.45 -21.59
N SER A 613 21.06 -4.80 -22.69
CA SER A 613 21.63 -3.44 -22.62
C SER A 613 20.60 -2.39 -22.21
N ILE A 614 19.35 -2.53 -22.64
CA ILE A 614 18.26 -1.63 -22.23
C ILE A 614 17.99 -1.79 -20.73
N ASN A 615 17.83 -3.01 -20.25
CA ASN A 615 17.58 -3.29 -18.83
C ASN A 615 18.74 -2.80 -17.96
N ARG A 616 19.98 -3.05 -18.40
CA ARG A 616 21.19 -2.52 -17.77
C ARG A 616 21.20 -1.00 -17.70
N LYS A 617 20.85 -0.29 -18.78
CA LYS A 617 20.81 1.19 -18.83
C LYS A 617 19.93 1.74 -17.70
N TYR A 618 18.74 1.19 -17.50
CA TYR A 618 17.79 1.68 -16.49
C TYR A 618 18.17 1.27 -15.06
N LEU A 619 18.63 0.04 -14.86
CA LEU A 619 19.12 -0.39 -13.55
C LEU A 619 20.38 0.39 -13.12
N GLN A 620 21.30 0.66 -14.04
CA GLN A 620 22.46 1.52 -13.77
C GLN A 620 22.06 2.99 -13.51
N LEU A 621 20.99 3.49 -14.15
CA LEU A 621 20.44 4.82 -13.85
C LEU A 621 19.86 4.87 -12.43
N ARG A 622 19.12 3.84 -12.01
CA ARG A 622 18.62 3.70 -10.64
C ARG A 622 19.76 3.76 -9.63
N GLU A 623 20.83 3.00 -9.88
CA GLU A 623 22.02 2.98 -9.03
C GLU A 623 22.65 4.37 -8.91
N ARG A 624 22.79 5.09 -10.03
CA ARG A 624 23.24 6.49 -9.98
C ARG A 624 22.32 7.37 -9.15
N LEU A 625 21.01 7.16 -9.23
CA LEU A 625 20.00 7.92 -8.49
C LEU A 625 19.81 7.48 -7.03
N LEU A 626 20.54 6.48 -6.53
CA LEU A 626 20.41 6.04 -5.13
C LEU A 626 20.53 7.19 -4.11
N PRO A 627 21.43 8.19 -4.22
CA PRO A 627 21.46 9.32 -3.28
C PRO A 627 20.14 10.11 -3.24
N TYR A 628 19.51 10.29 -4.41
CA TYR A 628 18.22 10.94 -4.55
C TYR A 628 17.10 10.09 -3.95
N LEU A 629 16.96 8.84 -4.40
CA LEU A 629 15.92 7.90 -3.93
C LEU A 629 16.04 7.62 -2.43
N TYR A 630 17.26 7.52 -1.90
CA TYR A 630 17.52 7.30 -0.47
C TYR A 630 17.14 8.52 0.38
N THR A 631 17.36 9.73 -0.13
CA THR A 631 16.90 10.96 0.52
C THR A 631 15.37 11.02 0.55
N LEU A 632 14.68 10.62 -0.52
CA LEU A 632 13.21 10.51 -0.53
C LEU A 632 12.70 9.49 0.50
N SER A 633 13.40 8.36 0.67
CA SER A 633 13.10 7.38 1.73
C SER A 633 13.27 7.97 3.15
N ALA A 634 14.31 8.77 3.38
CA ALA A 634 14.51 9.48 4.65
C ALA A 634 13.44 10.56 4.89
N GLU A 635 13.02 11.26 3.84
CA GLU A 635 11.87 12.18 3.89
C GLU A 635 10.58 11.44 4.23
N ALA A 636 10.32 10.28 3.61
CA ALA A 636 9.14 9.47 3.88
C ALA A 636 9.12 8.96 5.32
N ALA A 637 10.26 8.49 5.85
CA ALA A 637 10.38 8.04 7.24
C ALA A 637 10.12 9.16 8.27
N LYS A 638 10.30 10.43 7.87
CA LYS A 638 10.03 11.60 8.73
C LYS A 638 8.61 12.14 8.53
N THR A 639 8.20 12.30 7.29
CA THR A 639 6.98 13.04 6.91
C THR A 639 5.78 12.12 6.74
N GLY A 640 5.98 10.88 6.30
CA GLY A 640 4.93 9.95 5.87
C GLY A 640 4.63 10.01 4.36
N VAL A 641 5.20 10.97 3.64
CA VAL A 641 4.94 11.18 2.21
C VAL A 641 5.95 10.39 1.38
N GLY A 642 5.46 9.47 0.55
CA GLY A 642 6.27 8.65 -0.34
C GLY A 642 6.95 9.42 -1.47
N GLY A 643 7.97 8.79 -2.07
CA GLY A 643 8.69 9.34 -3.21
C GLY A 643 7.93 9.26 -4.53
N VAL A 644 6.97 8.35 -4.68
CA VAL A 644 6.16 8.16 -5.90
C VAL A 644 4.85 8.90 -5.73
N ARG A 645 4.65 10.00 -6.45
CA ARG A 645 3.60 10.99 -6.15
C ARG A 645 2.68 11.17 -7.35
N PRO A 646 1.35 11.05 -7.21
CA PRO A 646 0.44 11.46 -8.26
C PRO A 646 0.54 12.98 -8.40
N LEU A 647 0.39 13.52 -9.61
CA LEU A 647 0.64 14.95 -9.87
C LEU A 647 -0.17 15.87 -8.95
N TYR A 648 -1.40 15.48 -8.59
CA TYR A 648 -2.24 16.24 -7.66
C TYR A 648 -1.59 16.52 -6.30
N LEU A 649 -0.72 15.62 -5.81
CA LEU A 649 -0.05 15.81 -4.52
C LEU A 649 0.88 17.03 -4.52
N GLU A 650 1.47 17.36 -5.67
CA GLU A 650 2.36 18.51 -5.86
C GLU A 650 1.67 19.73 -6.49
N TYR A 651 0.56 19.51 -7.21
CA TYR A 651 -0.18 20.54 -7.93
C TYR A 651 -1.69 20.49 -7.60
N PRO A 652 -2.08 20.66 -6.32
CA PRO A 652 -3.47 20.47 -5.90
C PRO A 652 -4.44 21.50 -6.49
N ASP A 653 -3.94 22.67 -6.92
CA ASP A 653 -4.73 23.72 -7.55
C ASP A 653 -4.96 23.51 -9.05
N ASP A 654 -4.33 22.48 -9.65
CA ASP A 654 -4.44 22.18 -11.07
C ASP A 654 -5.47 21.05 -11.31
N PRO A 655 -6.67 21.37 -11.85
CA PRO A 655 -7.72 20.37 -12.04
C PRO A 655 -7.37 19.30 -13.09
N GLN A 656 -6.38 19.52 -13.95
CA GLN A 656 -5.94 18.51 -14.92
C GLN A 656 -5.16 17.37 -14.26
N THR A 657 -4.64 17.61 -13.06
CA THR A 657 -3.96 16.57 -12.28
C THR A 657 -4.93 15.61 -11.57
N LEU A 658 -6.24 15.88 -11.71
CA LEU A 658 -7.31 15.04 -11.20
C LEU A 658 -7.74 14.03 -12.25
N GLY A 659 -7.57 12.74 -11.95
CA GLY A 659 -8.15 11.66 -12.75
C GLY A 659 -7.43 11.37 -14.07
N ALA A 660 -8.18 11.26 -15.16
CA ALA A 660 -7.76 10.57 -16.39
C ALA A 660 -6.62 11.26 -17.17
N ASN A 661 -6.53 12.59 -17.09
CA ASN A 661 -5.57 13.38 -17.88
C ASN A 661 -4.13 13.26 -17.38
N ALA A 662 -3.95 12.89 -16.11
CA ALA A 662 -2.64 12.71 -15.47
C ALA A 662 -2.49 11.32 -14.83
N LYS A 663 -3.32 10.34 -15.25
CA LYS A 663 -3.43 9.03 -14.60
C LYS A 663 -2.20 8.14 -14.82
N TYR A 664 -1.50 8.31 -15.94
CA TYR A 664 -0.48 7.38 -16.43
C TYR A 664 0.93 7.99 -16.42
N GLU A 665 1.14 8.93 -15.49
CA GLU A 665 2.42 9.51 -15.14
C GLU A 665 2.42 9.84 -13.64
N TYR A 666 3.62 9.95 -13.09
CA TYR A 666 3.82 10.29 -11.68
C TYR A 666 5.10 11.10 -11.51
N LEU A 667 5.25 11.70 -10.34
CA LEU A 667 6.49 12.35 -9.94
C LEU A 667 7.29 11.42 -9.05
N ALA A 668 8.59 11.31 -9.32
CA ALA A 668 9.55 10.76 -8.35
C ALA A 668 10.15 11.95 -7.59
N GLY A 669 9.74 12.14 -6.34
CA GLY A 669 9.97 13.33 -5.53
C GLY A 669 9.30 14.56 -6.16
N ASP A 670 10.00 15.68 -6.17
CA ASP A 670 9.52 16.95 -6.78
C ASP A 670 10.14 17.22 -8.16
N ASP A 671 11.18 16.44 -8.52
CA ASP A 671 12.13 16.80 -9.57
C ASP A 671 11.90 16.05 -10.89
N PHE A 672 11.50 14.78 -10.85
CA PHE A 672 11.31 13.95 -12.05
C PHE A 672 9.83 13.66 -12.32
N LEU A 673 9.38 13.88 -13.56
CA LEU A 673 8.13 13.35 -14.07
C LEU A 673 8.41 12.12 -14.94
N VAL A 674 7.84 11.00 -14.54
CA VAL A 674 7.99 9.69 -15.17
C VAL A 674 6.69 9.36 -15.90
N ALA A 675 6.76 9.16 -17.22
CA ALA A 675 5.59 8.86 -18.05
C ALA A 675 5.77 7.56 -18.84
N PRO A 676 5.50 6.39 -18.21
CA PRO A 676 5.72 5.09 -18.83
C PRO A 676 4.99 4.86 -20.15
N VAL A 677 5.59 4.03 -21.01
CA VAL A 677 4.96 3.49 -22.22
C VAL A 677 4.24 2.19 -21.85
N TYR A 678 2.92 2.21 -21.92
CA TYR A 678 2.05 1.10 -21.52
C TYR A 678 1.26 0.49 -22.68
N LYS A 679 1.74 0.67 -23.92
CA LYS A 679 1.16 0.11 -25.14
C LYS A 679 2.28 -0.40 -26.04
N ASP A 680 1.93 -1.28 -26.97
CA ASP A 680 2.83 -1.72 -28.04
C ASP A 680 3.08 -0.60 -29.06
N SER A 681 3.91 0.37 -28.69
CA SER A 681 4.20 1.54 -29.51
C SER A 681 5.58 2.10 -29.22
N ASP A 682 6.13 2.80 -30.20
CA ASP A 682 7.30 3.69 -30.10
C ASP A 682 6.89 5.14 -29.80
N THR A 683 5.60 5.39 -29.58
CA THR A 683 5.05 6.74 -29.38
C THR A 683 4.22 6.78 -28.10
N ARG A 684 4.41 7.84 -27.31
CA ARG A 684 3.60 8.12 -26.11
C ARG A 684 2.86 9.45 -26.29
N ASP A 685 1.53 9.34 -26.38
CA ASP A 685 0.61 10.47 -26.41
C ASP A 685 0.04 10.76 -25.03
N GLY A 686 -0.41 11.99 -24.78
CA GLY A 686 -1.12 12.35 -23.56
C GLY A 686 -0.24 12.42 -22.32
N ILE A 687 0.99 12.95 -22.42
CA ILE A 687 1.84 13.21 -21.26
C ILE A 687 1.49 14.59 -20.72
N TYR A 688 0.86 14.68 -19.56
CA TYR A 688 0.54 15.98 -18.96
C TYR A 688 1.74 16.52 -18.16
N LEU A 689 2.23 17.69 -18.58
CA LEU A 689 3.25 18.45 -17.86
C LEU A 689 2.57 19.59 -17.10
N PRO A 690 2.53 19.57 -15.75
CA PRO A 690 1.89 20.61 -14.96
C PRO A 690 2.71 21.90 -14.97
N LYS A 691 2.20 22.96 -14.32
CA LYS A 691 2.86 24.28 -14.26
C LYS A 691 4.35 24.19 -13.91
N GLY A 692 5.21 24.68 -14.81
CA GLY A 692 6.66 24.68 -14.64
C GLY A 692 7.36 24.67 -15.99
N THR A 693 8.69 24.71 -15.97
CA THR A 693 9.51 24.38 -17.15
C THR A 693 10.07 22.97 -16.94
N TRP A 694 9.92 22.12 -17.94
CA TRP A 694 10.28 20.71 -17.89
C TRP A 694 11.29 20.41 -18.98
N THR A 695 12.42 19.82 -18.63
CA THR A 695 13.46 19.43 -19.58
C THR A 695 13.39 17.92 -19.80
N ASP A 696 13.22 17.49 -21.04
CA ASP A 696 13.39 16.08 -21.42
C ASP A 696 14.81 15.63 -21.04
N TYR A 697 14.89 14.59 -20.20
CA TYR A 697 16.14 14.11 -19.62
C TYR A 697 17.12 13.59 -20.68
N TRP A 698 16.63 13.12 -21.82
CA TRP A 698 17.44 12.50 -22.86
C TRP A 698 17.88 13.51 -23.92
N THR A 699 16.96 14.39 -24.33
CA THR A 699 17.18 15.30 -25.46
C THR A 699 17.58 16.70 -25.06
N GLY A 700 17.39 17.09 -23.79
CA GLY A 700 17.56 18.47 -23.32
C GLY A 700 16.48 19.43 -23.80
N LYS A 701 15.49 18.96 -24.57
CA LYS A 701 14.39 19.80 -25.06
C LYS A 701 13.53 20.27 -23.89
N THR A 702 13.26 21.57 -23.84
CA THR A 702 12.43 22.19 -22.80
C THR A 702 10.98 22.35 -23.24
N TYR A 703 10.06 22.14 -22.30
CA TYR A 703 8.62 22.32 -22.43
C TYR A 703 8.12 23.26 -21.33
N HIS A 704 7.13 24.10 -21.66
CA HIS A 704 6.48 24.99 -20.69
C HIS A 704 5.10 24.45 -20.37
N GLY A 705 4.93 24.00 -19.12
CA GLY A 705 3.63 23.58 -18.59
C GLY A 705 2.83 24.76 -18.02
N PRO A 706 1.50 24.63 -17.86
CA PRO A 706 0.71 23.43 -18.12
C PRO A 706 0.53 23.15 -19.62
N THR A 707 0.83 21.92 -20.05
CA THR A 707 0.65 21.47 -21.44
C THR A 707 0.56 19.95 -21.51
N THR A 708 -0.05 19.42 -22.56
CA THR A 708 0.02 18.00 -22.90
C THR A 708 1.00 17.79 -24.04
N VAL A 709 1.87 16.79 -23.93
CA VAL A 709 2.79 16.38 -24.99
C VAL A 709 2.22 15.14 -25.67
N ASP A 710 1.95 15.26 -26.96
CA ASP A 710 1.54 14.19 -27.86
C ASP A 710 2.67 13.87 -28.85
N GLY A 711 2.66 12.66 -29.41
CA GLY A 711 3.65 12.22 -30.39
C GLY A 711 5.07 12.11 -29.86
N TYR A 712 5.27 11.91 -28.54
CA TYR A 712 6.61 11.74 -28.00
C TYR A 712 7.21 10.44 -28.54
N HIS A 713 8.33 10.54 -29.27
CA HIS A 713 9.06 9.39 -29.79
C HIS A 713 9.83 8.68 -28.65
N ALA A 714 9.25 7.57 -28.19
CA ALA A 714 9.77 6.68 -27.16
C ALA A 714 10.09 5.30 -27.77
N PRO A 715 11.22 5.13 -28.51
CA PRO A 715 11.68 3.82 -28.93
C PRO A 715 11.91 2.90 -27.71
N LEU A 716 12.12 1.60 -27.95
CA LEU A 716 12.16 0.59 -26.88
C LEU A 716 13.12 0.93 -25.73
N ASP A 717 14.24 1.60 -26.03
CA ASP A 717 15.28 1.96 -25.06
C ASP A 717 15.02 3.29 -24.31
N THR A 718 13.88 3.94 -24.56
CA THR A 718 13.57 5.30 -24.11
C THR A 718 12.24 5.36 -23.36
N LEU A 719 12.32 5.69 -22.07
CA LEU A 719 11.23 6.04 -21.17
C LEU A 719 11.06 7.57 -21.20
N PRO A 720 9.88 8.12 -21.53
CA PRO A 720 9.62 9.54 -21.38
C PRO A 720 9.87 10.00 -19.92
N LEU A 721 10.87 10.85 -19.74
CA LEU A 721 11.37 11.30 -18.44
C LEU A 721 11.69 12.79 -18.54
N PHE A 722 11.12 13.58 -17.64
CA PHE A 722 11.27 15.03 -17.64
C PHE A 722 11.77 15.51 -16.28
N VAL A 723 12.70 16.44 -16.28
CA VAL A 723 13.24 17.06 -15.07
C VAL A 723 12.72 18.48 -14.94
N LYS A 724 12.22 18.82 -13.77
CA LYS A 724 11.69 20.15 -13.47
C LYS A 724 12.83 21.16 -13.38
N SER A 725 12.67 22.30 -14.03
CA SER A 725 13.55 23.45 -13.83
C SER A 725 13.53 23.88 -12.36
N GLY A 726 14.72 24.10 -11.80
CA GLY A 726 14.97 24.25 -10.37
C GLY A 726 15.55 23.01 -9.71
N ALA A 727 15.48 21.83 -10.34
CA ALA A 727 15.99 20.58 -9.77
C ALA A 727 17.51 20.62 -9.48
N VAL A 728 17.90 20.02 -8.36
CA VAL A 728 19.28 19.85 -7.91
C VAL A 728 19.43 18.41 -7.43
N VAL A 729 19.83 17.51 -8.34
CA VAL A 729 19.74 16.06 -8.14
C VAL A 729 21.11 15.48 -7.78
N PRO A 730 21.28 14.89 -6.58
CA PRO A 730 22.51 14.17 -6.25
C PRO A 730 22.54 12.80 -6.92
N MET A 731 23.69 12.43 -7.49
CA MET A 731 23.88 11.15 -8.16
C MET A 731 25.27 10.56 -7.87
N TRP A 732 25.40 9.24 -7.95
CA TRP A 732 26.73 8.64 -8.11
C TRP A 732 27.25 8.89 -9.54
N PRO A 733 28.57 9.12 -9.71
CA PRO A 733 29.14 9.43 -11.03
C PRO A 733 28.92 8.35 -12.09
N LYS A 734 28.82 7.09 -11.63
CA LYS A 734 28.57 5.90 -12.44
C LYS A 734 27.56 5.03 -11.71
N GLY A 735 26.81 4.24 -12.47
CA GLY A 735 26.00 3.20 -11.84
C GLY A 735 26.93 2.10 -11.31
N THR A 736 26.44 1.38 -10.31
CA THR A 736 27.16 0.35 -9.59
C THR A 736 26.47 -0.99 -9.77
N THR A 737 27.12 -2.07 -9.34
CA THR A 737 26.45 -3.38 -9.22
C THR A 737 25.98 -3.66 -7.79
N SER A 738 26.39 -2.83 -6.84
CA SER A 738 26.01 -2.90 -5.42
C SER A 738 26.42 -1.60 -4.72
N TYR A 739 25.69 -1.21 -3.68
CA TYR A 739 25.98 -0.07 -2.82
C TYR A 739 27.34 -0.19 -2.13
N LYS A 740 27.91 -1.40 -2.07
CA LYS A 740 29.24 -1.68 -1.54
C LYS A 740 30.36 -1.27 -2.51
N SER A 741 30.09 -1.24 -3.83
CA SER A 741 31.10 -0.94 -4.85
C SER A 741 31.16 0.53 -5.26
N ARG A 742 30.29 1.39 -4.72
CA ARG A 742 30.31 2.84 -4.97
C ARG A 742 31.52 3.53 -4.34
N ASP A 743 32.09 4.50 -5.06
CA ASP A 743 33.10 5.40 -4.50
C ASP A 743 32.44 6.54 -3.72
N VAL A 744 32.46 6.45 -2.39
CA VAL A 744 31.91 7.47 -1.49
C VAL A 744 32.71 8.79 -1.50
N HIS A 745 33.88 8.83 -2.16
CA HIS A 745 34.70 10.02 -2.31
C HIS A 745 34.37 10.86 -3.55
N GLU A 746 33.39 10.44 -4.35
CA GLU A 746 32.89 11.20 -5.49
C GLU A 746 31.37 11.38 -5.41
N LEU A 747 30.85 12.55 -5.82
CA LEU A 747 29.42 12.80 -5.92
C LEU A 747 29.11 13.75 -7.09
N ASP A 748 28.11 13.41 -7.87
CA ASP A 748 27.58 14.25 -8.92
C ASP A 748 26.38 15.07 -8.43
N TRP A 749 26.25 16.27 -8.97
CA TRP A 749 25.04 17.09 -8.91
C TRP A 749 24.58 17.41 -10.33
N ASP A 750 23.41 16.90 -10.70
CA ASP A 750 22.74 17.27 -11.95
C ASP A 750 21.79 18.45 -11.67
N VAL A 751 22.06 19.59 -12.30
CA VAL A 751 21.52 20.90 -11.91
C VAL A 751 20.79 21.54 -13.07
N TYR A 752 19.50 21.78 -12.89
CA TYR A 752 18.62 22.47 -13.84
C TYR A 752 18.29 23.86 -13.28
N PRO A 753 19.10 24.90 -13.51
CA PRO A 753 18.98 26.15 -12.77
C PRO A 753 17.73 26.93 -13.16
N GLN A 754 16.94 27.37 -12.17
CA GLN A 754 15.86 28.34 -12.34
C GLN A 754 15.67 29.13 -11.05
N GLY A 755 15.86 30.46 -11.12
CA GLY A 755 15.76 31.33 -9.95
C GLY A 755 16.65 30.83 -8.81
N ARG A 756 16.09 30.79 -7.60
CA ARG A 756 16.74 30.18 -6.44
C ARG A 756 16.09 28.83 -6.13
N SER A 757 16.89 27.77 -6.09
CA SER A 757 16.45 26.43 -5.73
C SER A 757 17.43 25.75 -4.76
N SER A 758 17.04 24.60 -4.21
CA SER A 758 17.87 23.87 -3.25
C SER A 758 17.49 22.41 -3.11
N TYR A 759 18.46 21.60 -2.74
CA TYR A 759 18.27 20.22 -2.30
C TYR A 759 19.04 19.96 -1.01
N THR A 760 18.58 19.02 -0.18
CA THR A 760 19.29 18.60 1.04
C THR A 760 19.49 17.09 1.00
N LEU A 761 20.70 16.67 0.63
CA LEU A 761 21.10 15.27 0.61
C LEU A 761 21.11 14.71 2.02
N TYR A 762 20.52 13.52 2.21
CA TYR A 762 20.60 12.73 3.43
C TYR A 762 21.56 11.54 3.25
N GLU A 763 22.41 11.29 4.23
CA GLU A 763 23.33 10.16 4.25
C GLU A 763 23.42 9.53 5.65
N ASP A 764 23.56 8.22 5.70
CA ASP A 764 23.94 7.46 6.90
C ASP A 764 24.77 6.23 6.44
N ASP A 765 24.98 5.24 7.31
CA ASP A 765 25.75 4.04 6.94
C ASP A 765 25.05 3.09 5.93
N GLY A 766 23.79 3.35 5.60
CA GLY A 766 22.99 2.63 4.63
C GLY A 766 22.34 1.35 5.16
N VAL A 767 22.81 0.77 6.27
CA VAL A 767 22.55 -0.65 6.59
C VAL A 767 22.04 -0.84 8.01
N THR A 768 22.63 -0.17 8.99
CA THR A 768 22.35 -0.44 10.41
C THR A 768 21.22 0.44 10.93
N ARG A 769 20.78 0.17 12.17
CA ARG A 769 19.79 0.98 12.89
C ARG A 769 20.38 2.20 13.60
N ASP A 770 21.67 2.51 13.44
CA ASP A 770 22.29 3.65 14.11
C ASP A 770 21.73 5.01 13.66
N PHE A 771 21.15 5.08 12.45
CA PHE A 771 20.43 6.28 12.00
C PHE A 771 19.31 6.70 12.97
N ALA A 772 18.61 5.74 13.60
CA ALA A 772 17.54 6.00 14.56
C ALA A 772 18.08 6.63 15.87
N LYS A 773 19.39 6.48 16.13
CA LYS A 773 20.11 7.12 17.24
C LYS A 773 20.72 8.48 16.84
N GLY A 774 20.48 8.93 15.61
CA GLY A 774 20.99 10.19 15.06
C GLY A 774 22.29 10.06 14.26
N ALA A 775 22.80 8.84 14.01
CA ALA A 775 24.01 8.64 13.21
C ALA A 775 23.71 8.81 11.71
N SER A 776 23.64 10.07 11.28
CA SER A 776 23.38 10.49 9.90
C SER A 776 24.02 11.85 9.66
N ALA A 777 24.10 12.26 8.39
CA ALA A 777 24.50 13.60 7.98
C ALA A 777 23.56 14.16 6.91
N THR A 778 23.51 15.49 6.82
CA THR A 778 22.80 16.20 5.76
C THR A 778 23.69 17.23 5.10
N GLN A 779 23.64 17.33 3.76
CA GLN A 779 24.38 18.32 2.99
C GLN A 779 23.42 19.12 2.12
N ARG A 780 23.30 20.42 2.40
CA ARG A 780 22.42 21.32 1.66
C ARG A 780 23.17 21.96 0.49
N VAL A 781 22.59 21.89 -0.71
CA VAL A 781 23.06 22.61 -1.90
C VAL A 781 22.00 23.60 -2.31
N THR A 782 22.41 24.84 -2.59
CA THR A 782 21.54 25.90 -3.11
C THR A 782 22.07 26.41 -4.43
N VAL A 783 21.19 26.63 -5.39
CA VAL A 783 21.52 27.16 -6.71
C VAL A 783 20.83 28.51 -6.86
N ASP A 784 21.59 29.53 -7.26
CA ASP A 784 21.08 30.87 -7.57
C ASP A 784 21.42 31.20 -9.03
N GLN A 785 20.40 31.21 -9.88
CA GLN A 785 20.52 31.59 -11.29
C GLN A 785 20.25 33.10 -11.43
N GLY A 786 21.34 33.89 -11.37
CA GLY A 786 21.32 35.31 -11.64
C GLY A 786 21.43 35.64 -13.13
N LYS A 787 21.33 36.94 -13.47
CA LYS A 787 21.43 37.43 -14.86
C LYS A 787 22.80 37.18 -15.50
N HIS A 788 23.88 37.22 -14.70
CA HIS A 788 25.27 37.17 -15.18
C HIS A 788 26.04 35.94 -14.68
N ALA A 789 25.46 35.17 -13.76
CA ALA A 789 26.11 34.00 -13.21
C ALA A 789 25.08 33.01 -12.66
N THR A 790 25.41 31.73 -12.76
CA THR A 790 24.80 30.68 -11.93
C THR A 790 25.77 30.35 -10.80
N GLU A 791 25.30 30.43 -9.55
CA GLU A 791 26.07 30.07 -8.36
C GLU A 791 25.51 28.81 -7.73
N VAL A 792 26.35 27.79 -7.58
CA VAL A 792 26.04 26.55 -6.86
C VAL A 792 26.80 26.58 -5.54
N ASN A 793 26.09 26.80 -4.45
CA ASN A 793 26.65 26.84 -3.09
C ASN A 793 26.42 25.48 -2.43
N VAL A 794 27.51 24.76 -2.16
CA VAL A 794 27.49 23.48 -1.46
C VAL A 794 27.84 23.73 0.00
N GLY A 795 26.89 23.50 0.90
CA GLY A 795 27.10 23.64 2.33
C GLY A 795 27.94 22.49 2.92
N ALA A 796 28.45 22.69 4.12
CA ALA A 796 29.07 21.64 4.94
C ALA A 796 28.07 20.49 5.19
N SER A 797 28.57 19.26 5.21
CA SER A 797 27.83 18.08 5.60
C SER A 797 27.71 18.02 7.13
N LYS A 798 26.52 18.28 7.64
CA LYS A 798 26.23 18.39 9.08
C LYS A 798 25.74 17.06 9.64
N GLY A 799 26.39 16.58 10.69
CA GLY A 799 26.12 15.27 11.29
C GLY A 799 27.27 14.29 11.06
N SER A 800 27.18 13.11 11.65
CA SER A 800 28.23 12.09 11.62
C SER A 800 27.61 10.70 11.58
N TYR A 801 28.24 9.81 10.83
CA TYR A 801 27.91 8.39 10.77
C TYR A 801 29.20 7.59 10.52
N LYS A 802 29.14 6.28 10.72
CA LYS A 802 30.29 5.40 10.54
C LYS A 802 30.81 5.48 9.10
N ASN A 803 32.12 5.69 8.92
CA ASN A 803 32.78 5.80 7.62
C ASN A 803 32.32 7.00 6.75
N LYS A 804 31.77 8.07 7.36
CA LYS A 804 31.56 9.34 6.65
C LYS A 804 32.90 9.83 6.07
N PRO A 805 32.98 10.16 4.77
CA PRO A 805 34.22 10.68 4.18
C PRO A 805 34.51 12.12 4.63
N ASP A 806 35.78 12.47 4.87
CA ASP A 806 36.16 13.85 5.27
C ASP A 806 36.13 14.85 4.10
N ALA A 807 36.23 14.34 2.87
CA ALA A 807 36.29 15.13 1.64
C ALA A 807 35.83 14.34 0.41
N ARG A 808 35.26 15.03 -0.58
CA ARG A 808 34.82 14.45 -1.88
C ARG A 808 35.25 15.29 -3.08
N ALA A 809 35.50 14.64 -4.21
CA ALA A 809 35.49 15.33 -5.50
C ALA A 809 34.03 15.45 -5.98
N TYR A 810 33.68 16.58 -6.58
CA TYR A 810 32.34 16.82 -7.08
C TYR A 810 32.36 17.02 -8.58
N ARG A 811 31.32 16.51 -9.26
CA ARG A 811 31.00 16.87 -10.63
C ARG A 811 29.64 17.57 -10.66
N PHE A 812 29.56 18.71 -11.34
CA PHE A 812 28.32 19.42 -11.55
C PHE A 812 27.98 19.40 -13.03
N THR A 813 26.80 18.90 -13.36
CA THR A 813 26.22 18.97 -14.71
C THR A 813 25.21 20.11 -14.67
N VAL A 814 25.55 21.26 -15.24
CA VAL A 814 24.73 22.47 -15.18
C VAL A 814 24.10 22.73 -16.54
N HIS A 815 22.79 22.52 -16.63
CA HIS A 815 22.00 22.71 -17.85
C HIS A 815 21.76 24.20 -18.13
N GLY A 816 21.92 24.66 -19.38
CA GLY A 816 21.69 26.05 -19.75
C GLY A 816 21.83 26.32 -21.26
N GLU A 817 21.54 27.54 -21.70
CA GLU A 817 21.49 27.87 -23.14
C GLU A 817 22.83 28.33 -23.73
N GLY A 818 23.90 28.46 -22.93
CA GLY A 818 25.17 29.00 -23.43
C GLY A 818 26.39 28.70 -22.56
N ALA A 819 27.55 28.66 -23.22
CA ALA A 819 28.83 28.42 -22.59
C ALA A 819 29.18 29.56 -21.60
N PRO A 820 29.57 29.25 -20.36
CA PRO A 820 30.09 30.27 -19.46
C PRO A 820 31.41 30.84 -19.98
N HIS A 821 31.63 32.14 -19.80
CA HIS A 821 32.92 32.79 -20.06
C HIS A 821 33.99 32.37 -19.04
N ARG A 822 33.58 32.05 -17.81
CA ARG A 822 34.48 31.64 -16.74
C ARG A 822 33.77 30.76 -15.73
N VAL A 823 34.41 29.66 -15.34
CA VAL A 823 33.99 28.83 -14.21
C VAL A 823 35.04 28.92 -13.11
N SER A 824 34.60 29.07 -11.86
CA SER A 824 35.48 29.12 -10.70
C SER A 824 34.95 28.35 -9.49
N VAL A 825 35.84 27.85 -8.66
CA VAL A 825 35.55 27.26 -7.34
C VAL A 825 36.24 28.12 -6.29
N GLU A 826 35.50 28.64 -5.30
CA GLU A 826 36.05 29.57 -4.29
C GLU A 826 36.79 30.77 -4.93
N GLY A 827 36.25 31.30 -6.03
CA GLY A 827 36.85 32.38 -6.82
C GLY A 827 38.09 31.99 -7.65
N ARG A 828 38.63 30.77 -7.49
CA ARG A 828 39.74 30.26 -8.31
C ARG A 828 39.23 29.75 -9.63
N THR A 829 39.75 30.30 -10.74
CA THR A 829 39.31 29.92 -12.09
C THR A 829 39.73 28.49 -12.42
N LEU A 830 38.81 27.70 -12.95
CA LEU A 830 39.09 26.35 -13.44
C LEU A 830 39.49 26.36 -14.93
N PRO A 831 40.41 25.48 -15.35
CA PRO A 831 40.78 25.35 -16.75
C PRO A 831 39.59 24.81 -17.56
N ARG A 832 39.35 25.41 -18.74
CA ARG A 832 38.45 24.85 -19.75
C ARG A 832 39.20 23.75 -20.50
N VAL A 833 38.57 22.59 -20.68
CA VAL A 833 39.12 21.48 -21.48
C VAL A 833 38.32 21.28 -22.76
N ALA A 834 38.91 20.55 -23.71
CA ALA A 834 38.38 20.44 -25.07
C ALA A 834 37.25 19.40 -25.23
N SER A 835 37.14 18.42 -24.33
CA SER A 835 36.16 17.34 -24.42
C SER A 835 35.77 16.78 -23.05
N ALA A 836 34.68 16.01 -23.00
CA ALA A 836 34.28 15.26 -21.83
C ALA A 836 35.35 14.26 -21.35
N ASP A 837 36.03 13.56 -22.28
CA ASP A 837 37.12 12.64 -21.96
C ASP A 837 38.33 13.35 -21.33
N ALA A 838 38.69 14.53 -21.86
CA ALA A 838 39.74 15.36 -21.28
C ALA A 838 39.36 15.82 -19.86
N LEU A 839 38.08 16.10 -19.61
CA LEU A 839 37.59 16.45 -18.27
C LEU A 839 37.64 15.24 -17.31
N ALA A 840 37.24 14.06 -17.80
CA ALA A 840 37.29 12.82 -17.01
C ALA A 840 38.71 12.51 -16.54
N ALA A 841 39.71 12.69 -17.40
CA ALA A 841 41.12 12.50 -17.09
C ALA A 841 41.75 13.62 -16.23
N ALA A 842 41.15 14.81 -16.20
CA ALA A 842 41.67 15.95 -15.43
C ALA A 842 41.38 15.81 -13.92
N GLY A 843 42.25 16.37 -13.07
CA GLY A 843 42.01 16.45 -11.62
C GLY A 843 40.96 17.50 -11.23
N SER A 844 40.79 18.53 -12.06
CA SER A 844 39.73 19.55 -11.97
C SER A 844 39.66 20.32 -13.29
N GLY A 845 38.50 20.87 -13.64
CA GLY A 845 38.32 21.62 -14.88
C GLY A 845 36.84 21.77 -15.23
N TRP A 846 36.55 22.27 -16.42
CA TRP A 846 35.19 22.28 -16.95
C TRP A 846 35.16 22.12 -18.47
N TYR A 847 34.06 21.58 -18.96
CA TYR A 847 33.74 21.37 -20.38
C TYR A 847 32.33 21.89 -20.65
N TYR A 848 32.10 22.47 -21.82
CA TYR A 848 30.76 22.85 -22.28
C TYR A 848 30.48 22.10 -23.56
N ASP A 849 29.37 21.37 -23.54
CA ASP A 849 28.82 20.69 -24.71
C ASP A 849 27.81 21.60 -25.42
N ALA A 850 28.14 22.01 -26.64
CA ALA A 850 27.32 22.90 -27.42
C ALA A 850 26.06 22.22 -27.99
N ASP A 851 26.08 20.90 -28.15
CA ASP A 851 24.96 20.15 -28.73
C ASP A 851 23.85 19.96 -27.69
N THR A 852 24.22 19.82 -26.41
CA THR A 852 23.28 19.62 -25.30
C THR A 852 23.04 20.87 -24.44
N GLY A 853 23.88 21.92 -24.59
CA GLY A 853 23.81 23.11 -23.73
C GLY A 853 24.33 22.88 -22.31
N VAL A 854 25.02 21.77 -22.06
CA VAL A 854 25.41 21.35 -20.71
C VAL A 854 26.84 21.79 -20.39
N THR A 855 27.02 22.43 -19.24
CA THR A 855 28.36 22.66 -18.66
C THR A 855 28.66 21.62 -17.60
N THR A 856 29.70 20.81 -17.81
CA THR A 856 30.20 19.88 -16.81
C THR A 856 31.40 20.48 -16.09
N VAL A 857 31.34 20.57 -14.76
CA VAL A 857 32.40 21.10 -13.90
C VAL A 857 32.91 20.00 -13.00
N LYS A 858 34.22 19.73 -12.98
CA LYS A 858 34.87 18.78 -12.07
C LYS A 858 35.73 19.55 -11.06
N THR A 859 35.49 19.34 -9.77
CA THR A 859 36.30 19.95 -8.71
C THR A 859 37.44 19.03 -8.29
N ALA A 860 38.51 19.61 -7.76
CA ALA A 860 39.39 18.86 -6.86
C ALA A 860 38.61 18.45 -5.58
N ARG A 861 39.19 17.58 -4.75
CA ARG A 861 38.56 17.19 -3.48
C ARG A 861 38.27 18.41 -2.60
N GLN A 862 37.01 18.57 -2.19
CA GLN A 862 36.53 19.57 -1.25
C GLN A 862 36.25 18.91 0.10
N SER A 863 36.62 19.59 1.18
CA SER A 863 36.30 19.13 2.54
C SER A 863 34.79 19.17 2.77
N LEU A 864 34.26 18.18 3.49
CA LEU A 864 32.85 18.14 3.87
C LEU A 864 32.52 19.03 5.09
N ASP A 865 33.52 19.56 5.81
CA ASP A 865 33.31 20.34 7.03
C ASP A 865 33.11 21.84 6.80
N ARG A 866 33.23 22.30 5.56
CA ARG A 866 33.06 23.70 5.19
C ARG A 866 32.30 23.84 3.88
N ASP A 867 31.66 24.98 3.76
CA ASP A 867 30.94 25.36 2.55
C ASP A 867 31.93 25.70 1.42
N PHE A 868 31.51 25.52 0.18
CA PHE A 868 32.20 26.06 -0.99
C PHE A 868 31.21 26.43 -2.11
N THR A 869 31.63 27.33 -3.00
CA THR A 869 30.83 27.84 -4.11
C THR A 869 31.47 27.54 -5.45
N VAL A 870 30.67 27.02 -6.38
CA VAL A 870 30.98 26.94 -7.81
C VAL A 870 30.22 28.05 -8.54
N THR A 871 30.93 28.89 -9.29
CA THR A 871 30.34 30.01 -10.04
C THR A 871 30.58 29.83 -11.53
N LEU A 872 29.51 29.84 -12.32
CA LEU A 872 29.53 29.84 -13.78
C LEU A 872 29.11 31.24 -14.26
N ARG A 873 30.06 32.05 -14.75
CA ARG A 873 29.78 33.41 -15.25
C ARG A 873 29.50 33.40 -16.74
N ARG A 874 28.40 34.05 -17.14
CA ARG A 874 27.97 34.20 -18.54
C ARG A 874 28.39 35.51 -19.14
#